data_AF-A0A139R149-F1
#
_entry.id   AF-A0A139R149-F1
#
_cell.length_a   1.000
_cell.length_b   1.000
_cell.length_c   1.000
_cell.angle_alpha   90.00
_cell.angle_beta   90.00
_cell.angle_gamma   90.00
#
_symmetry.space_group_name_H-M   'P 1'
#
loop_
_entity.id
_entity.type
_entity.pdbx_description
1 polymer ?
#
loop_
_entity_poly.entity_id
_entity_poly.type
_entity_poly.pdbx_seq_one_letter_code
_entity_poly.pdbx_strand_id
1 'polypeptide(L)'
;MKNKKFWLSILTSLACVLGIILAPNSAEAKELKNVISNIGIWEVDNGKFISPDENGIYNLSPEHHDYSNYKFSVDYDLSAYDGKLEDGDTFTFTVPSPLTVRNESFDLKDKETDLVIGETQIVSNGDNHGGKVTITLKNLKAYLEKKGGYQVQNVKGTFFVGFSSKNELSNETLRFDKTETINEITHQIKVKRGEASDYSEGIGRANFSKYHGLIYKEDWTSSALNKSGQYLHSWYVRANPKQAAYNKIEIHDWVDPNASPMQMIPETFKVTAGWYDKSYYFKDEVILEAGKDYQVSWNESYTDFTLTINNASSIVAKNGKPAAFRINYKTSAPADGTKVQNNAEMKGDDQILTYDDYSNKTVVKQIGNSVVASGGTIQLETGYRIILYKVDELTHDRLKGAKFKITPPAGATAKEEIVTTNDDGIAESSIYSESDIKKGNFTVTEVEAPEGYELNPTPFEMTVGQDGAIKTVTNKRSKAKVKIKANKTLTGRELKADEFEFTLTDQDGNVKETVKNDKDGNVKFSALEFDKVGTFTYKIAEKAGTATGITYDTKTITATVTVTDNGKGGLEATVAYDDEKAFENTYTPAKTEVSVKKVWDDKNNQDGKRPTSITVKLLADGQDTGKTLELNAANNWAGSFTNLDADKGGTPIKYTVVEVTVTGYTSDVTGDAASGFTITNSYSPETVDVKATKNWDDENNQDGKRPTKITINLLADGQKVDSKEVQAAADGTWTVEFTKLAKYKDGKEITYTVTEEAVAEYESTITDFTITNKYAPKAIDYKVTKVWNDANNQDGKRPESVTVQLYKKVGDADPVAVEGKKLTLTAKDKTDANTWVASFTNLPQYEAGKEIAYSIKEVDVPAGYEASVTGQVVTNTHNPDTVILSGTKVWKDNNNQDGKRTSSVKVQILKNDKEVVQEIEVSEATGWKFESKALPKYENGKLIKYTVKEVVVKGYTSTITTEKEGKYTITNEYTPEKIAVSGQKTWIDNNDQDRIRPASITVKLLANGKDTGKTATATAETGWKYEFTNLDRYQDGKAIEYTVKEVGVPTGYTATETGMNVTNTHTPEKTSVKGKKIWKGDENHKDARPASITVKLFANGKDTGKTAIASEASGWTYEFTDLDRNQDGKEITYTIDEAELPKGYTKAVDGYTITNTYTPEKPGPKPKLPNTGEKASNAAVVTGLALMAVTGGLYFVSRKNK
;
A
#
# COMPACT_ATOMS: atom_id res chain seq x y z
N MET A 1 19.76 -66.30 -27.46
CA MET A 1 18.98 -67.52 -27.72
C MET A 1 17.69 -67.49 -26.89
N LYS A 2 16.55 -67.65 -27.58
CA LYS A 2 15.22 -68.14 -27.17
C LYS A 2 14.69 -67.93 -25.73
N ASN A 3 13.69 -67.05 -25.64
CA ASN A 3 12.29 -67.28 -25.21
C ASN A 3 11.93 -67.92 -23.84
N LYS A 4 11.26 -67.07 -23.04
CA LYS A 4 9.88 -67.18 -22.50
C LYS A 4 9.58 -68.07 -21.27
N LYS A 5 9.05 -67.37 -20.24
CA LYS A 5 7.70 -67.48 -19.62
C LYS A 5 7.50 -68.31 -18.32
N PHE A 6 7.09 -67.57 -17.27
CA PHE A 6 5.83 -67.68 -16.49
C PHE A 6 5.60 -68.90 -15.56
N TRP A 7 5.44 -68.70 -14.25
CA TRP A 7 4.13 -68.62 -13.56
C TRP A 7 4.25 -68.33 -12.05
N LEU A 8 3.28 -67.57 -11.56
CA LEU A 8 3.03 -67.14 -10.17
C LEU A 8 1.76 -67.83 -9.66
N SER A 9 1.73 -68.29 -8.41
CA SER A 9 0.53 -68.58 -7.59
C SER A 9 1.04 -68.89 -6.15
N ILE A 10 0.39 -68.68 -5.01
CA ILE A 10 -0.84 -68.04 -4.52
C ILE A 10 -0.73 -68.21 -2.96
N LEU A 11 -1.32 -67.28 -2.19
CA LEU A 11 -1.76 -67.34 -0.78
C LEU A 11 -0.87 -67.96 0.32
N THR A 12 -0.73 -67.21 1.42
CA THR A 12 -0.81 -67.78 2.78
C THR A 12 -1.42 -66.79 3.76
N SER A 13 -2.33 -67.30 4.58
CA SER A 13 -2.90 -66.69 5.78
C SER A 13 -2.54 -67.52 7.02
N LEU A 14 -2.19 -66.81 8.10
CA LEU A 14 -2.40 -67.08 9.52
C LEU A 14 -1.34 -67.80 10.41
N ALA A 15 -0.88 -67.01 11.39
CA ALA A 15 -0.65 -67.28 12.82
C ALA A 15 0.72 -67.77 13.36
N CYS A 16 1.39 -66.80 14.01
CA CYS A 16 1.75 -66.80 15.45
C CYS A 16 3.10 -67.36 15.95
N VAL A 17 3.94 -66.43 16.44
CA VAL A 17 4.36 -66.25 17.86
C VAL A 17 5.86 -66.35 18.19
N LEU A 18 6.26 -65.35 19.00
CA LEU A 18 7.39 -65.24 19.94
C LEU A 18 8.76 -64.75 19.43
N GLY A 19 9.04 -63.49 19.79
CA GLY A 19 10.36 -62.87 19.81
C GLY A 19 10.28 -61.47 20.42
N ILE A 20 9.92 -61.34 21.71
CA ILE A 20 10.06 -60.08 22.46
C ILE A 20 11.46 -60.07 23.08
N ILE A 21 12.33 -59.18 22.60
CA ILE A 21 13.41 -58.56 23.40
C ILE A 21 13.49 -57.08 23.01
N LEU A 22 12.97 -56.24 23.90
CA LEU A 22 13.30 -54.84 24.21
C LEU A 22 13.67 -53.91 23.02
N ALA A 23 12.65 -53.21 22.50
CA ALA A 23 12.81 -51.89 21.89
C ALA A 23 12.08 -50.86 22.79
N PRO A 24 12.59 -49.62 22.94
CA PRO A 24 11.93 -48.59 23.75
C PRO A 24 10.56 -48.27 23.15
N ASN A 25 9.56 -48.03 24.00
CA ASN A 25 8.19 -47.63 23.65
C ASN A 25 8.16 -46.76 22.37
N SER A 26 7.86 -47.36 21.21
CA SER A 26 7.37 -46.63 20.05
C SER A 26 5.89 -46.39 20.31
N ALA A 27 5.52 -45.13 20.49
CA ALA A 27 4.12 -44.75 20.61
C ALA A 27 3.35 -45.22 19.36
N GLU A 28 2.13 -45.72 19.56
CA GLU A 28 1.31 -46.26 18.48
C GLU A 28 0.83 -45.12 17.57
N ALA A 29 1.14 -45.21 16.28
CA ALA A 29 0.63 -44.31 15.25
C ALA A 29 -0.90 -44.20 15.33
N LYS A 30 -1.42 -42.98 15.51
CA LYS A 30 -2.86 -42.71 15.67
C LYS A 30 -3.44 -41.99 14.45
N GLU A 31 -4.74 -42.22 14.20
CA GLU A 31 -5.50 -41.42 13.23
C GLU A 31 -6.04 -40.16 13.94
N LEU A 32 -5.58 -38.99 13.50
CA LEU A 32 -6.01 -37.67 13.98
C LEU A 32 -7.36 -37.31 13.35
N LYS A 33 -8.30 -36.87 14.18
CA LYS A 33 -9.68 -36.51 13.79
C LYS A 33 -9.95 -35.03 14.01
N ASN A 34 -10.94 -34.51 13.28
CA ASN A 34 -11.35 -33.10 13.33
C ASN A 34 -10.16 -32.16 13.09
N VAL A 35 -9.45 -32.37 11.99
CA VAL A 35 -8.24 -31.60 11.66
C VAL A 35 -8.40 -30.74 10.41
N ILE A 36 -9.35 -31.05 9.52
CA ILE A 36 -9.60 -30.23 8.34
C ILE A 36 -10.33 -28.96 8.76
N SER A 37 -9.66 -27.82 8.64
CA SER A 37 -10.15 -26.53 9.13
C SER A 37 -10.96 -25.79 8.07
N ASN A 38 -10.59 -25.92 6.80
CA ASN A 38 -11.23 -25.25 5.69
C ASN A 38 -11.01 -26.03 4.37
N ILE A 39 -11.94 -25.86 3.42
CA ILE A 39 -11.85 -26.45 2.08
C ILE A 39 -12.19 -25.33 1.10
N GLY A 40 -11.26 -25.05 0.18
CA GLY A 40 -11.44 -24.11 -0.91
C GLY A 40 -11.39 -24.81 -2.27
N ILE A 41 -11.90 -24.14 -3.32
CA ILE A 41 -11.79 -24.61 -4.70
C ILE A 41 -10.80 -23.74 -5.45
N TRP A 42 -9.71 -24.35 -5.91
CA TRP A 42 -8.66 -23.73 -6.71
C TRP A 42 -8.86 -24.03 -8.18
N GLU A 43 -8.94 -23.00 -9.02
CA GLU A 43 -8.94 -23.12 -10.47
C GLU A 43 -7.50 -23.09 -10.99
N VAL A 44 -7.07 -24.19 -11.60
CA VAL A 44 -5.69 -24.39 -12.05
C VAL A 44 -5.34 -23.44 -13.20
N ASP A 45 -6.24 -23.30 -14.17
CA ASP A 45 -5.98 -22.57 -15.42
C ASP A 45 -5.88 -21.05 -15.21
N ASN A 46 -6.57 -20.52 -14.22
CA ASN A 46 -6.55 -19.10 -13.86
C ASN A 46 -5.74 -18.80 -12.59
N GLY A 47 -5.23 -19.84 -11.92
CA GLY A 47 -4.38 -19.73 -10.74
C GLY A 47 -5.01 -18.89 -9.65
N LYS A 48 -6.30 -19.14 -9.37
CA LYS A 48 -7.07 -18.39 -8.38
C LYS A 48 -8.02 -19.29 -7.62
N PHE A 49 -8.38 -18.85 -6.42
CA PHE A 49 -9.52 -19.42 -5.69
C PHE A 49 -10.83 -18.97 -6.35
N ILE A 50 -11.75 -19.91 -6.52
CA ILE A 50 -13.12 -19.63 -6.95
C ILE A 50 -13.89 -19.22 -5.71
N SER A 51 -14.58 -18.07 -5.76
CA SER A 51 -15.57 -17.70 -4.76
C SER A 51 -16.96 -18.14 -5.20
N PRO A 52 -17.85 -18.51 -4.28
CA PRO A 52 -19.25 -18.76 -4.62
C PRO A 52 -19.94 -17.46 -5.08
N ASP A 53 -21.01 -17.60 -5.86
CA ASP A 53 -21.84 -16.47 -6.27
C ASP A 53 -22.68 -15.90 -5.11
N GLU A 54 -23.51 -14.88 -5.38
CA GLU A 54 -24.38 -14.23 -4.38
C GLU A 54 -25.34 -15.19 -3.66
N ASN A 55 -25.60 -16.37 -4.22
CA ASN A 55 -26.43 -17.42 -3.64
C ASN A 55 -25.62 -18.50 -2.92
N GLY A 56 -24.29 -18.39 -2.85
CA GLY A 56 -23.42 -19.37 -2.21
C GLY A 56 -22.99 -20.53 -3.12
N ILE A 57 -23.17 -20.42 -4.44
CA ILE A 57 -22.90 -21.51 -5.41
C ILE A 57 -21.55 -21.31 -6.11
N TYR A 58 -20.69 -22.31 -6.05
CA TYR A 58 -19.45 -22.38 -6.83
C TYR A 58 -19.76 -22.79 -8.28
N ASN A 59 -19.59 -21.85 -9.20
CA ASN A 59 -19.80 -22.07 -10.63
C ASN A 59 -18.50 -22.55 -11.28
N LEU A 60 -18.47 -23.79 -11.73
CA LEU A 60 -17.32 -24.47 -12.32
C LEU A 60 -17.56 -24.75 -13.81
N SER A 61 -16.54 -24.57 -14.63
CA SER A 61 -16.57 -24.80 -16.08
C SER A 61 -15.49 -25.80 -16.47
N PRO A 62 -15.83 -26.95 -17.08
CA PRO A 62 -14.83 -27.85 -17.66
C PRO A 62 -14.40 -27.28 -19.01
N GLU A 63 -13.41 -26.37 -19.03
CA GLU A 63 -12.92 -25.77 -20.28
C GLU A 63 -12.07 -26.74 -21.12
N HIS A 64 -11.53 -27.82 -20.54
CA HIS A 64 -10.76 -28.81 -21.29
C HIS A 64 -11.13 -30.25 -20.92
N HIS A 65 -11.15 -31.12 -21.93
CA HIS A 65 -11.73 -32.46 -21.85
C HIS A 65 -10.86 -33.54 -21.17
N ASP A 66 -9.63 -33.23 -20.71
CA ASP A 66 -8.66 -34.29 -20.37
C ASP A 66 -8.03 -34.30 -18.95
N TYR A 67 -8.18 -33.27 -18.10
CA TYR A 67 -7.86 -33.41 -16.66
C TYR A 67 -8.46 -32.31 -15.75
N SER A 68 -8.28 -32.42 -14.43
CA SER A 68 -8.93 -31.57 -13.41
C SER A 68 -8.48 -30.10 -13.49
N ASN A 69 -9.27 -29.27 -14.17
CA ASN A 69 -9.16 -27.80 -14.12
C ASN A 69 -9.33 -27.24 -12.70
N TYR A 70 -9.81 -28.06 -11.75
CA TYR A 70 -10.05 -27.68 -10.36
C TYR A 70 -9.32 -28.59 -9.37
N LYS A 71 -8.84 -28.01 -8.28
CA LYS A 71 -8.32 -28.75 -7.12
C LYS A 71 -9.05 -28.28 -5.86
N PHE A 72 -9.28 -29.18 -4.93
CA PHE A 72 -9.57 -28.78 -3.56
C PHE A 72 -8.27 -28.31 -2.92
N SER A 73 -8.28 -27.12 -2.35
CA SER A 73 -7.29 -26.65 -1.40
C SER A 73 -7.80 -27.04 -0.02
N VAL A 74 -7.18 -28.01 0.63
CA VAL A 74 -7.66 -28.56 1.89
C VAL A 74 -6.73 -28.09 2.99
N ASP A 75 -7.22 -27.18 3.83
CA ASP A 75 -6.49 -26.65 4.95
C ASP A 75 -6.70 -27.57 6.15
N TYR A 76 -5.62 -27.88 6.86
CA TYR A 76 -5.66 -28.68 8.08
C TYR A 76 -4.91 -28.00 9.22
N ASP A 77 -5.38 -28.27 10.44
CA ASP A 77 -4.88 -27.72 11.69
C ASP A 77 -4.76 -28.86 12.71
N LEU A 78 -3.51 -29.22 13.02
CA LEU A 78 -3.19 -30.24 14.00
C LEU A 78 -2.88 -29.64 15.38
N SER A 79 -3.14 -28.35 15.62
CA SER A 79 -2.78 -27.67 16.87
C SER A 79 -3.41 -28.29 18.13
N ALA A 80 -4.57 -28.95 17.99
CA ALA A 80 -5.17 -29.74 19.06
C ALA A 80 -4.27 -30.90 19.56
N TYR A 81 -3.26 -31.27 18.78
CA TYR A 81 -2.31 -32.35 19.02
C TYR A 81 -0.88 -31.84 19.29
N ASP A 82 -0.71 -30.54 19.56
CA ASP A 82 0.59 -29.95 19.89
C ASP A 82 1.31 -30.68 21.02
N GLY A 83 2.62 -30.91 20.83
CA GLY A 83 3.45 -31.68 21.76
C GLY A 83 3.12 -33.18 21.82
N LYS A 84 2.17 -33.67 21.01
CA LYS A 84 1.72 -35.07 20.99
C LYS A 84 1.77 -35.71 19.60
N LEU A 85 2.32 -35.01 18.60
CA LEU A 85 2.49 -35.51 17.24
C LEU A 85 3.71 -36.42 17.15
N GLU A 86 3.55 -37.56 16.50
CA GLU A 86 4.58 -38.58 16.35
C GLU A 86 4.68 -39.05 14.90
N ASP A 87 5.88 -39.54 14.52
CA ASP A 87 6.09 -40.13 13.20
C ASP A 87 5.17 -41.35 13.02
N GLY A 88 4.42 -41.36 11.92
CA GLY A 88 3.41 -42.38 11.61
C GLY A 88 1.98 -41.96 11.90
N ASP A 89 1.73 -40.88 12.65
CA ASP A 89 0.38 -40.34 12.83
C ASP A 89 -0.26 -40.00 11.48
N THR A 90 -1.56 -40.28 11.32
CA THR A 90 -2.28 -40.11 10.05
C THR A 90 -3.50 -39.22 10.18
N PHE A 91 -3.93 -38.58 9.10
CA PHE A 91 -5.27 -38.01 8.99
C PHE A 91 -5.80 -38.15 7.57
N THR A 92 -7.11 -38.04 7.40
CA THR A 92 -7.78 -38.36 6.15
C THR A 92 -8.68 -37.23 5.66
N PHE A 93 -8.87 -37.17 4.35
CA PHE A 93 -9.82 -36.28 3.68
C PHE A 93 -10.57 -37.04 2.60
N THR A 94 -11.89 -37.06 2.70
CA THR A 94 -12.77 -37.77 1.79
C THR A 94 -13.40 -36.80 0.80
N VAL A 95 -13.10 -37.00 -0.49
CA VAL A 95 -13.77 -36.27 -1.58
C VAL A 95 -15.12 -36.94 -1.86
N PRO A 96 -16.25 -36.22 -1.75
CA PRO A 96 -17.58 -36.81 -1.90
C PRO A 96 -17.98 -37.03 -3.37
N SER A 97 -18.90 -37.98 -3.59
CA SER A 97 -19.69 -38.07 -4.83
C SER A 97 -20.51 -36.78 -5.04
N PRO A 98 -20.73 -36.28 -6.29
CA PRO A 98 -20.47 -36.93 -7.57
C PRO A 98 -19.15 -36.52 -8.25
N LEU A 99 -18.07 -36.30 -7.50
CA LEU A 99 -16.77 -35.88 -8.05
C LEU A 99 -15.86 -37.07 -8.39
N THR A 100 -14.91 -36.86 -9.30
CA THR A 100 -13.88 -37.83 -9.69
C THR A 100 -12.51 -37.35 -9.24
N VAL A 101 -11.74 -38.21 -8.57
CA VAL A 101 -10.31 -38.02 -8.26
C VAL A 101 -9.47 -39.13 -8.89
N ARG A 102 -8.16 -38.94 -9.03
CA ARG A 102 -7.22 -39.96 -9.53
C ARG A 102 -6.36 -40.52 -8.41
N ASN A 103 -5.89 -41.75 -8.60
CA ASN A 103 -4.86 -42.32 -7.74
C ASN A 103 -3.56 -41.55 -7.95
N GLU A 104 -3.02 -40.98 -6.89
CA GLU A 104 -1.81 -40.17 -6.92
C GLU A 104 -1.16 -40.21 -5.54
N SER A 105 0.16 -40.02 -5.49
CA SER A 105 0.90 -39.87 -4.24
C SER A 105 1.87 -38.72 -4.36
N PHE A 106 2.02 -37.95 -3.28
CA PHE A 106 2.98 -36.86 -3.21
C PHE A 106 3.42 -36.60 -1.77
N ASP A 107 4.60 -36.00 -1.62
CA ASP A 107 5.15 -35.65 -0.32
C ASP A 107 4.64 -34.27 0.14
N LEU A 108 4.43 -34.15 1.45
CA LEU A 108 4.28 -32.87 2.15
C LEU A 108 5.64 -32.48 2.72
N LYS A 109 6.21 -31.40 2.21
CA LYS A 109 7.52 -30.90 2.62
C LYS A 109 7.37 -29.67 3.51
N ASP A 110 8.17 -29.63 4.56
CA ASP A 110 8.41 -28.40 5.30
C ASP A 110 9.20 -27.44 4.42
N LYS A 111 8.65 -26.23 4.28
CA LYS A 111 9.15 -25.22 3.34
C LYS A 111 10.54 -24.69 3.69
N GLU A 112 10.86 -24.60 4.97
CA GLU A 112 12.10 -23.97 5.43
C GLU A 112 13.26 -24.99 5.57
N THR A 113 12.98 -26.29 5.77
CA THR A 113 14.00 -27.33 5.93
C THR A 113 14.14 -28.26 4.74
N ASP A 114 13.24 -28.14 3.75
CA ASP A 114 13.00 -29.05 2.62
C ASP A 114 12.82 -30.52 3.05
N LEU A 115 12.49 -30.74 4.32
CA LEU A 115 12.30 -32.08 4.87
C LEU A 115 10.90 -32.56 4.53
N VAL A 116 10.78 -33.79 4.02
CA VAL A 116 9.48 -34.45 3.86
C VAL A 116 8.95 -34.76 5.26
N ILE A 117 7.91 -34.05 5.70
CA ILE A 117 7.31 -34.28 7.03
C ILE A 117 5.91 -34.89 6.97
N GLY A 118 5.41 -35.16 5.77
CA GLY A 118 4.28 -36.05 5.56
C GLY A 118 4.28 -36.70 4.18
N GLU A 119 3.60 -37.82 4.03
CA GLU A 119 3.35 -38.49 2.75
C GLU A 119 1.84 -38.57 2.50
N THR A 120 1.42 -38.21 1.28
CA THR A 120 0.01 -38.22 0.89
C THR A 120 -0.25 -39.33 -0.13
N GLN A 121 -1.33 -40.09 0.09
CA GLN A 121 -1.82 -41.14 -0.79
C GLN A 121 -3.29 -40.90 -1.12
N ILE A 122 -3.62 -40.75 -2.39
CA ILE A 122 -4.99 -40.58 -2.89
C ILE A 122 -5.46 -41.89 -3.51
N VAL A 123 -6.61 -42.38 -3.04
CA VAL A 123 -7.28 -43.57 -3.58
C VAL A 123 -8.64 -43.16 -4.14
N SER A 124 -8.81 -43.34 -5.45
CA SER A 124 -10.04 -43.09 -6.20
C SER A 124 -11.06 -44.21 -6.00
N ASN A 125 -12.33 -43.84 -5.82
CA ASN A 125 -13.44 -44.78 -5.81
C ASN A 125 -14.08 -44.97 -7.20
N GLY A 126 -13.47 -44.40 -8.25
CA GLY A 126 -13.98 -44.43 -9.62
C GLY A 126 -14.67 -43.13 -10.06
N ASP A 127 -15.07 -43.08 -11.33
CA ASP A 127 -15.67 -41.89 -11.96
C ASP A 127 -16.92 -41.43 -11.22
N ASN A 128 -16.93 -40.18 -10.76
CA ASN A 128 -18.01 -39.53 -10.01
C ASN A 128 -18.36 -40.21 -8.67
N HIS A 129 -17.49 -41.05 -8.10
CA HIS A 129 -17.71 -41.73 -6.80
C HIS A 129 -16.83 -41.19 -5.67
N GLY A 130 -16.10 -40.12 -5.91
CA GLY A 130 -15.18 -39.52 -4.96
C GLY A 130 -13.90 -40.32 -4.77
N GLY A 131 -13.29 -40.17 -3.60
CA GLY A 131 -12.09 -40.90 -3.20
C GLY A 131 -11.62 -40.50 -1.81
N LYS A 132 -10.59 -41.17 -1.32
CA LYS A 132 -10.03 -40.94 0.01
C LYS A 132 -8.55 -40.55 -0.09
N VAL A 133 -8.21 -39.46 0.57
CA VAL A 133 -6.84 -38.98 0.73
C VAL A 133 -6.37 -39.34 2.14
N THR A 134 -5.18 -39.92 2.26
CA THR A 134 -4.55 -40.27 3.53
C THR A 134 -3.20 -39.59 3.62
N ILE A 135 -2.98 -38.83 4.68
CA ILE A 135 -1.72 -38.14 4.98
C ILE A 135 -1.08 -38.86 6.16
N THR A 136 0.21 -39.18 6.06
CA THR A 136 1.01 -39.83 7.12
C THR A 136 2.20 -38.95 7.51
N LEU A 137 2.29 -38.50 8.76
CA LEU A 137 3.39 -37.67 9.26
C LEU A 137 4.70 -38.47 9.36
N LYS A 138 5.83 -37.82 9.06
CA LYS A 138 7.18 -38.44 9.08
C LYS A 138 8.25 -37.43 9.49
N ASN A 139 9.44 -37.93 9.86
CA ASN A 139 10.66 -37.16 10.06
C ASN A 139 10.56 -35.98 11.05
N LEU A 140 9.61 -36.00 12.00
CA LEU A 140 9.37 -34.93 12.98
C LEU A 140 10.59 -34.69 13.89
N LYS A 141 11.37 -35.73 14.18
CA LYS A 141 12.61 -35.60 14.96
C LYS A 141 13.72 -34.87 14.19
N ALA A 142 13.95 -35.26 12.95
CA ALA A 142 14.93 -34.59 12.07
C ALA A 142 14.52 -33.13 11.77
N TYR A 143 13.20 -32.88 11.75
CA TYR A 143 12.64 -31.54 11.66
C TYR A 143 13.04 -30.68 12.88
N LEU A 144 12.81 -31.17 14.10
CA LEU A 144 13.17 -30.47 15.33
C LEU A 144 14.68 -30.21 15.45
N GLU A 145 15.52 -31.16 15.04
CA GLU A 145 16.98 -31.01 15.01
C GLU A 145 17.44 -29.89 14.06
N LYS A 146 16.83 -29.78 12.86
CA LYS A 146 17.11 -28.69 11.91
C LYS A 146 16.59 -27.33 12.39
N LYS A 147 15.52 -27.30 13.19
CA LYS A 147 14.91 -26.07 13.74
C LYS A 147 15.43 -25.63 15.10
N GLY A 148 16.29 -26.42 15.74
CA GLY A 148 16.72 -26.18 17.12
C GLY A 148 15.58 -26.22 18.14
N GLY A 149 14.49 -26.94 17.81
CA GLY A 149 13.27 -27.03 18.62
C GLY A 149 13.24 -28.26 19.51
N TYR A 150 12.51 -28.18 20.63
CA TYR A 150 12.37 -29.29 21.58
C TYR A 150 11.05 -30.07 21.45
N GLN A 151 10.02 -29.50 20.79
CA GLN A 151 8.71 -30.12 20.59
C GLN A 151 8.02 -29.60 19.33
N VAL A 152 7.23 -30.44 18.65
CA VAL A 152 6.44 -30.06 17.46
C VAL A 152 5.11 -29.44 17.91
N GLN A 153 4.80 -28.23 17.44
CA GLN A 153 3.61 -27.46 17.88
C GLN A 153 3.14 -26.49 16.79
N ASN A 154 1.84 -26.19 16.71
CA ASN A 154 1.16 -25.39 15.68
C ASN A 154 1.33 -25.94 14.26
N VAL A 155 1.22 -27.26 14.09
CA VAL A 155 1.32 -27.88 12.77
C VAL A 155 0.04 -27.62 11.99
N LYS A 156 0.13 -26.79 10.96
CA LYS A 156 -0.94 -26.54 10.00
C LYS A 156 -0.42 -26.76 8.59
N GLY A 157 -1.29 -26.73 7.62
CA GLY A 157 -0.87 -26.80 6.23
C GLY A 157 -2.04 -26.90 5.29
N THR A 158 -1.69 -27.00 4.02
CA THR A 158 -2.65 -27.08 2.93
C THR A 158 -2.17 -28.10 1.93
N PHE A 159 -3.02 -29.03 1.51
CA PHE A 159 -2.72 -29.94 0.41
C PHE A 159 -3.76 -29.82 -0.71
N PHE A 160 -3.32 -30.11 -1.93
CA PHE A 160 -4.16 -29.97 -3.12
C PHE A 160 -4.63 -31.31 -3.64
N VAL A 161 -5.94 -31.45 -3.85
CA VAL A 161 -6.55 -32.67 -4.39
C VAL A 161 -7.26 -32.34 -5.70
N GLY A 162 -6.70 -32.81 -6.82
CA GLY A 162 -7.33 -32.63 -8.12
C GLY A 162 -8.66 -33.34 -8.21
N PHE A 163 -9.70 -32.63 -8.67
CA PHE A 163 -11.02 -33.20 -8.88
C PHE A 163 -11.65 -32.72 -10.19
N SER A 164 -12.56 -33.53 -10.72
CA SER A 164 -13.36 -33.17 -11.88
C SER A 164 -14.76 -33.74 -11.74
N SER A 165 -15.70 -33.23 -12.53
CA SER A 165 -17.00 -33.87 -12.71
C SER A 165 -17.13 -34.23 -14.18
N LYS A 166 -17.43 -35.50 -14.49
CA LYS A 166 -17.77 -35.91 -15.86
C LYS A 166 -19.20 -35.55 -16.23
N ASN A 167 -20.02 -35.17 -15.24
CA ASN A 167 -21.42 -34.80 -15.40
C ASN A 167 -21.60 -33.29 -15.27
N GLU A 168 -22.58 -32.73 -15.98
CA GLU A 168 -23.10 -31.41 -15.66
C GLU A 168 -23.91 -31.49 -14.35
N LEU A 169 -23.71 -30.51 -13.48
CA LEU A 169 -24.35 -30.41 -12.17
C LEU A 169 -25.07 -29.06 -12.11
N SER A 170 -26.36 -29.04 -11.79
CA SER A 170 -27.16 -27.81 -11.82
C SER A 170 -27.09 -27.00 -10.52
N ASN A 171 -27.03 -27.69 -9.37
CA ASN A 171 -26.80 -27.12 -8.03
C ASN A 171 -26.68 -28.28 -7.01
N GLU A 172 -25.51 -28.90 -6.92
CA GLU A 172 -25.28 -30.04 -6.01
C GLU A 172 -24.59 -29.61 -4.73
N THR A 173 -25.07 -30.13 -3.59
CA THR A 173 -24.44 -29.86 -2.28
C THR A 173 -23.42 -30.94 -1.95
N LEU A 174 -22.14 -30.58 -1.97
CA LEU A 174 -21.07 -31.39 -1.42
C LEU A 174 -21.06 -31.26 0.10
N ARG A 175 -21.06 -32.40 0.78
CA ARG A 175 -20.92 -32.49 2.23
C ARG A 175 -19.63 -33.23 2.54
N PHE A 176 -18.75 -32.61 3.31
CA PHE A 176 -17.49 -33.21 3.73
C PHE A 176 -17.67 -33.92 5.08
N ASP A 177 -16.85 -34.94 5.34
CA ASP A 177 -17.00 -35.80 6.52
C ASP A 177 -16.72 -35.02 7.82
N LYS A 178 -17.73 -34.93 8.68
CA LYS A 178 -17.64 -34.19 9.95
C LYS A 178 -16.65 -34.79 10.95
N THR A 179 -16.23 -36.04 10.76
CA THR A 179 -15.19 -36.67 11.58
C THR A 179 -13.78 -36.26 11.16
N GLU A 180 -13.63 -35.73 9.94
CA GLU A 180 -12.39 -35.21 9.40
C GLU A 180 -12.29 -33.68 9.63
N THR A 181 -13.41 -32.95 9.62
CA THR A 181 -13.45 -31.48 9.70
C THR A 181 -13.67 -30.92 11.12
N ILE A 182 -13.07 -29.77 11.42
CA ILE A 182 -13.23 -29.06 12.71
C ILE A 182 -14.67 -28.52 12.86
N ASN A 183 -15.19 -27.93 11.78
CA ASN A 183 -16.55 -27.40 11.68
C ASN A 183 -17.30 -28.13 10.55
N GLU A 184 -18.63 -28.03 10.52
CA GLU A 184 -19.39 -28.55 9.36
C GLU A 184 -19.08 -27.70 8.13
N ILE A 185 -18.54 -28.32 7.08
CA ILE A 185 -18.22 -27.68 5.81
C ILE A 185 -19.11 -28.26 4.71
N THR A 186 -19.80 -27.41 3.98
CA THR A 186 -20.59 -27.77 2.80
C THR A 186 -20.36 -26.78 1.67
N HIS A 187 -20.41 -27.25 0.44
CA HIS A 187 -20.29 -26.40 -0.75
C HIS A 187 -21.41 -26.71 -1.73
N GLN A 188 -22.11 -25.69 -2.22
CA GLN A 188 -22.99 -25.85 -3.37
C GLN A 188 -22.18 -25.66 -4.64
N ILE A 189 -22.18 -26.65 -5.54
CA ILE A 189 -21.43 -26.60 -6.80
C ILE A 189 -22.38 -26.70 -7.98
N LYS A 190 -22.04 -25.98 -9.04
CA LYS A 190 -22.68 -26.08 -10.35
C LYS A 190 -21.60 -26.28 -11.39
N VAL A 191 -21.73 -27.31 -12.21
CA VAL A 191 -20.79 -27.65 -13.28
C VAL A 191 -21.56 -27.56 -14.59
N LYS A 192 -21.23 -26.59 -15.45
CA LYS A 192 -21.89 -26.44 -16.76
C LYS A 192 -20.85 -26.21 -17.84
N ARG A 193 -20.98 -26.86 -19.00
CA ARG A 193 -20.13 -26.55 -20.15
C ARG A 193 -20.56 -25.21 -20.76
N GLY A 194 -19.61 -24.29 -20.93
CA GLY A 194 -19.87 -22.99 -21.55
C GLY A 194 -20.29 -23.10 -23.02
N GLU A 195 -21.19 -22.21 -23.46
CA GLU A 195 -21.43 -21.95 -24.88
C GLU A 195 -20.35 -21.00 -25.43
N ALA A 196 -20.17 -20.94 -26.76
CA ALA A 196 -19.19 -20.03 -27.36
C ALA A 196 -19.58 -18.56 -27.09
N SER A 197 -18.84 -17.90 -26.20
CA SER A 197 -19.04 -16.49 -25.86
C SER A 197 -18.65 -15.55 -27.01
N ASP A 198 -19.48 -14.53 -27.26
CA ASP A 198 -19.19 -13.42 -28.18
C ASP A 198 -18.80 -12.17 -27.37
N TYR A 199 -17.54 -11.78 -27.49
CA TYR A 199 -16.94 -10.65 -26.80
C TYR A 199 -16.73 -9.42 -27.68
N SER A 200 -17.32 -9.38 -28.88
CA SER A 200 -17.08 -8.33 -29.87
C SER A 200 -17.32 -6.92 -29.33
N GLU A 201 -18.36 -6.74 -28.50
CA GLU A 201 -18.66 -5.45 -27.85
C GLU A 201 -17.56 -5.03 -26.87
N GLY A 202 -17.10 -5.97 -26.03
CA GLY A 202 -16.02 -5.73 -25.07
C GLY A 202 -14.69 -5.41 -25.76
N ILE A 203 -14.38 -6.10 -26.85
CA ILE A 203 -13.19 -5.83 -27.67
C ILE A 203 -13.27 -4.44 -28.28
N GLY A 204 -14.44 -4.04 -28.79
CA GLY A 204 -14.67 -2.74 -29.41
C GLY A 204 -14.50 -1.52 -28.48
N ARG A 205 -14.52 -1.72 -27.16
CA ARG A 205 -14.35 -0.65 -26.15
C ARG A 205 -13.05 -0.73 -25.34
N ALA A 206 -12.35 -1.86 -25.38
CA ALA A 206 -11.18 -2.09 -24.54
C ALA A 206 -9.96 -1.32 -25.08
N ASN A 207 -9.32 -0.52 -24.21
CA ASN A 207 -8.06 0.16 -24.48
C ASN A 207 -6.88 -0.75 -24.14
N PHE A 208 -6.88 -1.35 -22.95
CA PHE A 208 -5.86 -2.32 -22.54
C PHE A 208 -6.34 -3.19 -21.37
N SER A 209 -5.68 -4.32 -21.17
CA SER A 209 -5.92 -5.23 -20.04
C SER A 209 -4.65 -6.01 -19.69
N LYS A 210 -4.57 -6.50 -18.46
CA LYS A 210 -3.50 -7.37 -17.96
C LYS A 210 -4.11 -8.64 -17.39
N TYR A 211 -3.47 -9.79 -17.62
CA TYR A 211 -3.99 -11.10 -17.23
C TYR A 211 -2.86 -12.15 -17.04
N HIS A 212 -3.22 -13.34 -16.54
CA HIS A 212 -2.33 -14.37 -15.98
C HIS A 212 -1.67 -14.00 -14.65
N GLY A 213 -0.39 -14.27 -14.43
CA GLY A 213 0.24 -14.39 -13.10
C GLY A 213 0.23 -15.82 -12.56
N LEU A 214 0.30 -16.81 -13.45
CA LEU A 214 0.39 -18.23 -13.10
C LEU A 214 1.85 -18.62 -12.86
N ILE A 215 2.09 -19.35 -11.77
CA ILE A 215 3.39 -19.95 -11.48
C ILE A 215 3.61 -21.20 -12.32
N TYR A 216 4.80 -21.34 -12.88
CA TYR A 216 5.26 -22.53 -13.59
C TYR A 216 6.58 -23.00 -12.99
N LYS A 217 6.77 -24.32 -12.98
CA LYS A 217 8.07 -24.94 -12.72
C LYS A 217 8.82 -25.10 -14.03
N GLU A 218 9.82 -24.26 -14.24
CA GLU A 218 10.66 -24.22 -15.44
C GLU A 218 12.01 -23.63 -15.04
N ASP A 219 13.09 -24.35 -15.33
CA ASP A 219 14.44 -23.84 -15.09
C ASP A 219 14.70 -22.64 -15.99
N TRP A 220 15.19 -21.55 -15.41
CA TRP A 220 15.48 -20.33 -16.13
C TRP A 220 16.81 -19.73 -15.70
N THR A 221 17.44 -19.03 -16.63
CA THR A 221 18.66 -18.24 -16.42
C THR A 221 18.48 -16.90 -17.11
N SER A 222 18.83 -15.81 -16.44
CA SER A 222 18.82 -14.47 -17.00
C SER A 222 20.21 -13.86 -16.87
N SER A 223 20.77 -13.48 -18.00
CA SER A 223 22.03 -12.74 -18.08
C SER A 223 21.86 -11.30 -17.62
N ALA A 224 20.73 -10.69 -17.93
CA ALA A 224 20.39 -9.33 -17.51
C ALA A 224 20.25 -9.21 -16.00
N LEU A 225 19.70 -10.24 -15.35
CA LEU A 225 19.59 -10.31 -13.88
C LEU A 225 20.81 -10.95 -13.21
N ASN A 226 21.70 -11.59 -13.96
CA ASN A 226 22.74 -12.49 -13.45
C ASN A 226 22.20 -13.54 -12.46
N LYS A 227 21.05 -14.14 -12.79
CA LYS A 227 20.29 -15.04 -11.90
C LYS A 227 19.81 -16.30 -12.60
N SER A 228 19.50 -17.32 -11.81
CA SER A 228 18.80 -18.52 -12.24
C SER A 228 17.78 -18.98 -11.19
N GLY A 229 16.78 -19.74 -11.62
CA GLY A 229 15.75 -20.28 -10.74
C GLY A 229 14.95 -21.39 -11.40
N GLN A 230 14.04 -22.01 -10.64
CA GLN A 230 13.22 -23.14 -11.08
C GLN A 230 11.74 -22.80 -11.24
N TYR A 231 11.32 -21.61 -10.78
CA TYR A 231 9.94 -21.18 -10.81
C TYR A 231 9.82 -19.76 -11.36
N LEU A 232 8.76 -19.52 -12.13
CA LEU A 232 8.49 -18.26 -12.80
C LEU A 232 6.99 -17.97 -12.87
N HIS A 233 6.61 -16.69 -12.93
CA HIS A 233 5.24 -16.27 -13.26
C HIS A 233 5.17 -15.80 -14.70
N SER A 234 4.13 -16.19 -15.44
CA SER A 234 3.89 -15.67 -16.80
C SER A 234 2.86 -14.54 -16.80
N TRP A 235 3.16 -13.43 -17.48
CA TRP A 235 2.34 -12.23 -17.52
C TRP A 235 2.04 -11.79 -18.95
N TYR A 236 0.83 -11.27 -19.15
CA TYR A 236 0.37 -10.81 -20.45
C TYR A 236 -0.33 -9.45 -20.33
N VAL A 237 -0.01 -8.54 -21.25
CA VAL A 237 -0.73 -7.28 -21.44
C VAL A 237 -1.33 -7.26 -22.85
N ARG A 238 -2.64 -7.04 -22.95
CA ARG A 238 -3.32 -6.74 -24.22
C ARG A 238 -3.40 -5.23 -24.34
N ALA A 239 -2.92 -4.68 -25.42
CA ALA A 239 -2.96 -3.25 -25.70
C ALA A 239 -3.67 -2.96 -27.03
N ASN A 240 -4.46 -1.91 -27.05
CA ASN A 240 -5.34 -1.51 -28.14
C ASN A 240 -6.23 -2.63 -28.74
N PRO A 241 -6.94 -3.48 -27.95
CA PRO A 241 -7.85 -4.48 -28.53
C PRO A 241 -8.90 -3.90 -29.50
N LYS A 242 -9.37 -2.67 -29.24
CA LYS A 242 -10.33 -1.97 -30.10
C LYS A 242 -9.78 -1.48 -31.43
N GLN A 243 -8.47 -1.62 -31.66
CA GLN A 243 -7.79 -1.21 -32.89
C GLN A 243 -7.99 0.29 -33.23
N ALA A 244 -7.93 1.15 -32.22
CA ALA A 244 -7.96 2.59 -32.40
C ALA A 244 -6.64 3.10 -33.01
N ALA A 245 -6.70 4.25 -33.69
CA ALA A 245 -5.53 4.86 -34.30
C ALA A 245 -4.81 5.76 -33.28
N TYR A 246 -3.62 5.32 -32.86
CA TYR A 246 -2.69 6.11 -32.04
C TYR A 246 -1.36 6.22 -32.79
N ASN A 247 -0.76 7.39 -32.82
CA ASN A 247 0.58 7.53 -33.37
C ASN A 247 1.63 6.96 -32.40
N LYS A 248 1.41 7.09 -31.10
CA LYS A 248 2.29 6.60 -30.05
C LYS A 248 1.49 5.84 -28.99
N ILE A 249 1.94 4.64 -28.66
CA ILE A 249 1.43 3.87 -27.53
C ILE A 249 2.57 3.69 -26.52
N GLU A 250 2.32 4.05 -25.26
CA GLU A 250 3.23 3.76 -24.15
C GLU A 250 2.54 2.88 -23.12
N ILE A 251 3.23 1.85 -22.63
CA ILE A 251 2.73 0.93 -21.61
C ILE A 251 3.76 0.91 -20.49
N HIS A 252 3.34 1.25 -19.28
CA HIS A 252 4.15 1.22 -18.08
C HIS A 252 3.64 0.09 -17.18
N ASP A 253 4.52 -0.81 -16.76
CA ASP A 253 4.20 -2.07 -16.11
C ASP A 253 5.17 -2.34 -14.96
N TRP A 254 4.66 -2.57 -13.74
CA TRP A 254 5.50 -2.66 -12.55
C TRP A 254 4.99 -3.66 -11.50
N VAL A 255 5.93 -4.30 -10.82
CA VAL A 255 5.68 -5.17 -9.66
C VAL A 255 5.25 -4.32 -8.46
N ASP A 256 4.16 -4.69 -7.78
CA ASP A 256 3.67 -3.91 -6.64
C ASP A 256 4.58 -4.09 -5.41
N PRO A 257 5.09 -3.01 -4.80
CA PRO A 257 5.97 -3.11 -3.64
C PRO A 257 5.27 -3.58 -2.36
N ASN A 258 3.94 -3.71 -2.36
CA ASN A 258 3.16 -4.29 -1.26
C ASN A 258 2.82 -5.77 -1.50
N ALA A 259 3.37 -6.37 -2.55
CA ALA A 259 3.27 -7.80 -2.82
C ALA A 259 4.64 -8.46 -2.68
N SER A 260 4.67 -9.79 -2.82
CA SER A 260 5.92 -10.53 -2.81
C SER A 260 6.80 -10.15 -4.00
N PRO A 261 8.12 -10.05 -3.79
CA PRO A 261 9.01 -9.52 -4.80
C PRO A 261 9.18 -10.48 -5.96
N MET A 262 9.26 -9.89 -7.14
CA MET A 262 9.51 -10.57 -8.40
C MET A 262 10.40 -9.66 -9.24
N GLN A 263 11.22 -10.25 -10.11
CA GLN A 263 11.95 -9.52 -11.13
C GLN A 263 11.50 -10.00 -12.50
N MET A 264 11.21 -9.06 -13.39
CA MET A 264 10.91 -9.34 -14.78
C MET A 264 12.15 -9.87 -15.47
N ILE A 265 11.99 -10.92 -16.28
CA ILE A 265 13.07 -11.60 -16.99
C ILE A 265 13.10 -11.05 -18.42
N PRO A 266 14.00 -10.09 -18.74
CA PRO A 266 13.93 -9.36 -20.02
C PRO A 266 14.08 -10.27 -21.23
N GLU A 267 14.82 -11.37 -21.10
CA GLU A 267 15.03 -12.35 -22.17
C GLU A 267 13.75 -13.08 -22.58
N THR A 268 12.69 -13.01 -21.76
CA THR A 268 11.38 -13.59 -22.06
C THR A 268 10.39 -12.60 -22.67
N PHE A 269 10.79 -11.33 -22.79
CA PHE A 269 9.93 -10.24 -23.24
C PHE A 269 9.65 -10.33 -24.74
N LYS A 270 8.37 -10.30 -25.11
CA LYS A 270 7.91 -10.45 -26.49
C LYS A 270 6.69 -9.58 -26.77
N VAL A 271 6.79 -8.71 -27.78
CA VAL A 271 5.67 -7.91 -28.30
C VAL A 271 5.19 -8.51 -29.61
N THR A 272 3.89 -8.75 -29.72
CA THR A 272 3.26 -9.33 -30.91
C THR A 272 2.12 -8.44 -31.37
N ALA A 273 2.09 -8.06 -32.64
CA ALA A 273 1.00 -7.34 -33.30
C ALA A 273 -0.01 -8.31 -33.92
N GLY A 274 -1.29 -7.94 -33.96
CA GLY A 274 -2.37 -8.77 -34.49
C GLY A 274 -3.74 -8.13 -34.25
N TRP A 275 -4.78 -8.96 -34.14
CA TRP A 275 -6.13 -8.53 -33.76
C TRP A 275 -6.84 -9.61 -32.95
N TYR A 276 -7.85 -9.24 -32.17
CA TYR A 276 -8.64 -10.19 -31.38
C TYR A 276 -9.94 -10.52 -32.10
N ASP A 277 -10.24 -11.80 -32.27
CA ASP A 277 -11.52 -12.26 -32.81
C ASP A 277 -12.65 -12.18 -31.76
N LYS A 278 -13.88 -12.47 -32.18
CA LYS A 278 -15.06 -12.42 -31.30
C LYS A 278 -14.98 -13.30 -30.06
N SER A 279 -14.05 -14.26 -30.00
CA SER A 279 -13.83 -15.14 -28.85
C SER A 279 -12.58 -14.75 -28.04
N TYR A 280 -12.04 -13.53 -28.23
CA TYR A 280 -10.79 -13.05 -27.64
C TYR A 280 -9.53 -13.86 -28.03
N TYR A 281 -9.58 -14.65 -29.10
CA TYR A 281 -8.37 -15.28 -29.64
C TYR A 281 -7.57 -14.27 -30.44
N PHE A 282 -6.28 -14.21 -30.17
CA PHE A 282 -5.35 -13.36 -30.92
C PHE A 282 -5.05 -14.00 -32.28
N LYS A 283 -5.24 -13.26 -33.36
CA LYS A 283 -5.11 -13.71 -34.75
C LYS A 283 -4.06 -12.87 -35.50
N ASP A 284 -3.52 -13.50 -36.54
CA ASP A 284 -2.49 -12.91 -37.41
C ASP A 284 -1.29 -12.37 -36.64
N GLU A 285 -0.76 -13.20 -35.74
CA GLU A 285 0.36 -12.87 -34.87
C GLU A 285 1.63 -12.54 -35.67
N VAL A 286 2.12 -11.31 -35.55
CA VAL A 286 3.41 -10.84 -36.08
C VAL A 286 4.27 -10.39 -34.92
N ILE A 287 5.42 -11.05 -34.73
CA ILE A 287 6.38 -10.69 -33.69
C ILE A 287 7.09 -9.40 -34.11
N LEU A 288 7.13 -8.40 -33.25
CA LEU A 288 7.81 -7.13 -33.49
C LEU A 288 9.27 -7.18 -33.02
N GLU A 289 10.13 -6.36 -33.62
CA GLU A 289 11.56 -6.28 -33.31
C GLU A 289 11.88 -5.07 -32.41
N ALA A 290 12.56 -5.31 -31.28
CA ALA A 290 13.03 -4.24 -30.40
C ALA A 290 14.05 -3.32 -31.10
N GLY A 291 14.00 -2.03 -30.80
CA GLY A 291 14.84 -0.98 -31.41
C GLY A 291 14.35 -0.51 -32.80
N LYS A 292 13.51 -1.31 -33.47
CA LYS A 292 12.93 -0.99 -34.78
C LYS A 292 11.44 -0.65 -34.69
N ASP A 293 10.64 -1.58 -34.18
CA ASP A 293 9.19 -1.44 -34.10
C ASP A 293 8.73 -0.91 -32.74
N TYR A 294 9.52 -1.16 -31.68
CA TYR A 294 9.28 -0.66 -30.34
C TYR A 294 10.58 -0.43 -29.57
N GLN A 295 10.52 0.36 -28.51
CA GLN A 295 11.58 0.53 -27.53
C GLN A 295 11.08 0.12 -26.15
N VAL A 296 11.94 -0.50 -25.35
CA VAL A 296 11.62 -0.85 -23.96
C VAL A 296 12.71 -0.28 -23.07
N SER A 297 12.31 0.42 -22.02
CA SER A 297 13.18 0.93 -20.97
C SER A 297 12.85 0.19 -19.68
N TRP A 298 13.83 -0.45 -19.08
CA TRP A 298 13.70 -1.14 -17.79
C TRP A 298 14.26 -0.25 -16.68
N ASN A 299 13.71 -0.36 -15.48
CA ASN A 299 14.43 0.14 -14.31
C ASN A 299 15.64 -0.76 -14.00
N GLU A 300 16.61 -0.27 -13.23
CA GLU A 300 17.86 -1.02 -12.98
C GLU A 300 17.60 -2.39 -12.30
N SER A 301 16.53 -2.48 -11.50
CA SER A 301 16.18 -3.69 -10.75
C SER A 301 15.27 -4.66 -11.49
N TYR A 302 14.85 -4.32 -12.72
CA TYR A 302 13.89 -5.08 -13.53
C TYR A 302 12.59 -5.41 -12.79
N THR A 303 12.09 -4.49 -11.98
CA THR A 303 10.76 -4.55 -11.36
C THR A 303 9.74 -3.69 -12.10
N ASP A 304 10.18 -2.94 -13.10
CA ASP A 304 9.40 -2.01 -13.89
C ASP A 304 9.94 -1.93 -15.33
N PHE A 305 9.03 -1.74 -16.29
CA PHE A 305 9.39 -1.27 -17.63
C PHE A 305 8.38 -0.29 -18.22
N THR A 306 8.88 0.55 -19.11
CA THR A 306 8.08 1.33 -20.06
C THR A 306 8.35 0.85 -21.49
N LEU A 307 7.32 0.37 -22.17
CA LEU A 307 7.31 -0.01 -23.58
C LEU A 307 6.73 1.14 -24.41
N THR A 308 7.44 1.60 -25.43
CA THR A 308 6.99 2.62 -26.38
C THR A 308 6.92 2.05 -27.80
N ILE A 309 5.74 2.11 -28.41
CA ILE A 309 5.50 1.76 -29.81
C ILE A 309 5.24 3.06 -30.57
N ASN A 310 6.22 3.50 -31.35
CA ASN A 310 6.12 4.69 -32.19
C ASN A 310 5.51 4.32 -33.55
N ASN A 311 4.76 5.25 -34.14
CA ASN A 311 4.00 5.04 -35.38
C ASN A 311 3.04 3.85 -35.29
N ALA A 312 2.42 3.61 -34.13
CA ALA A 312 1.59 2.43 -33.87
C ALA A 312 0.42 2.29 -34.87
N SER A 313 -0.18 3.40 -35.30
CA SER A 313 -1.24 3.47 -36.31
C SER A 313 -0.80 2.96 -37.69
N SER A 314 0.50 2.98 -37.99
CA SER A 314 1.08 2.48 -39.24
C SER A 314 1.29 0.97 -39.22
N ILE A 315 1.23 0.33 -38.05
CA ILE A 315 1.26 -1.14 -37.92
C ILE A 315 -0.16 -1.64 -38.14
N VAL A 316 -0.44 -2.14 -39.34
CA VAL A 316 -1.78 -2.55 -39.76
C VAL A 316 -1.91 -4.08 -39.68
N ALA A 317 -2.93 -4.56 -38.97
CA ALA A 317 -3.26 -5.98 -38.92
C ALA A 317 -3.89 -6.43 -40.25
N LYS A 318 -3.91 -7.74 -40.55
CA LYS A 318 -4.44 -8.25 -41.83
C LYS A 318 -5.92 -7.93 -42.08
N ASN A 319 -6.66 -7.55 -41.05
CA ASN A 319 -8.04 -7.06 -41.18
C ASN A 319 -8.16 -5.61 -41.65
N GLY A 320 -7.04 -4.95 -41.98
CA GLY A 320 -6.98 -3.60 -42.55
C GLY A 320 -7.10 -2.46 -41.53
N LYS A 321 -7.12 -2.77 -40.24
CA LYS A 321 -7.19 -1.79 -39.14
C LYS A 321 -5.85 -1.68 -38.40
N PRO A 322 -5.61 -0.59 -37.63
CA PRO A 322 -4.46 -0.50 -36.72
C PRO A 322 -4.35 -1.76 -35.85
N ALA A 323 -3.14 -2.25 -35.61
CA ALA A 323 -2.95 -3.48 -34.86
C ALA A 323 -3.31 -3.33 -33.38
N ALA A 324 -3.80 -4.43 -32.79
CA ALA A 324 -3.72 -4.67 -31.37
C ALA A 324 -2.38 -5.32 -31.03
N PHE A 325 -1.93 -5.18 -29.79
CA PHE A 325 -0.64 -5.71 -29.33
C PHE A 325 -0.82 -6.66 -28.15
N ARG A 326 -0.01 -7.71 -28.09
CA ARG A 326 0.12 -8.63 -26.95
C ARG A 326 1.57 -8.62 -26.48
N ILE A 327 1.78 -8.15 -25.26
CA ILE A 327 3.07 -8.15 -24.58
C ILE A 327 3.07 -9.36 -23.65
N ASN A 328 4.11 -10.18 -23.73
CA ASN A 328 4.25 -11.43 -22.99
C ASN A 328 5.64 -11.41 -22.36
N TYR A 329 5.74 -11.71 -21.07
CA TYR A 329 7.02 -11.83 -20.38
C TYR A 329 6.82 -12.68 -19.12
N LYS A 330 7.93 -13.13 -18.55
CA LYS A 330 7.96 -13.91 -17.31
C LYS A 330 8.66 -13.10 -16.22
N THR A 331 8.33 -13.38 -14.98
CA THR A 331 9.06 -12.89 -13.81
C THR A 331 9.61 -14.06 -13.00
N SER A 332 10.61 -13.83 -12.17
CA SER A 332 10.94 -14.76 -11.09
C SER A 332 9.71 -15.00 -10.20
N ALA A 333 9.62 -16.19 -9.60
CA ALA A 333 8.54 -16.54 -8.68
C ALA A 333 9.11 -16.95 -7.32
N PRO A 334 8.59 -16.38 -6.21
CA PRO A 334 8.94 -16.82 -4.87
C PRO A 334 8.63 -18.30 -4.57
N ALA A 335 7.65 -18.89 -5.25
CA ALA A 335 7.21 -20.29 -5.08
C ALA A 335 6.85 -20.68 -3.63
N ASP A 336 6.43 -19.70 -2.84
CA ASP A 336 6.33 -19.76 -1.40
C ASP A 336 4.88 -19.65 -0.90
N GLY A 337 3.89 -19.68 -1.81
CA GLY A 337 2.46 -19.53 -1.50
C GLY A 337 1.96 -18.10 -1.38
N THR A 338 2.84 -17.09 -1.45
CA THR A 338 2.45 -15.70 -1.26
C THR A 338 1.74 -15.10 -2.48
N LYS A 339 0.94 -14.04 -2.23
CA LYS A 339 0.34 -13.24 -3.31
C LYS A 339 1.41 -12.38 -3.97
N VAL A 340 1.47 -12.45 -5.29
CA VAL A 340 2.28 -11.56 -6.11
C VAL A 340 1.36 -10.61 -6.85
N GLN A 341 1.80 -9.38 -7.13
CA GLN A 341 0.99 -8.43 -7.87
C GLN A 341 1.85 -7.68 -8.87
N ASN A 342 1.29 -7.51 -10.06
CA ASN A 342 1.91 -6.78 -11.14
C ASN A 342 0.86 -5.89 -11.81
N ASN A 343 1.20 -4.63 -12.02
CA ASN A 343 0.31 -3.57 -12.44
C ASN A 343 0.66 -3.13 -13.87
N ALA A 344 -0.30 -2.55 -14.59
CA ALA A 344 -0.05 -1.92 -15.88
C ALA A 344 -0.92 -0.67 -16.07
N GLU A 345 -0.38 0.32 -16.76
CA GLU A 345 -1.07 1.50 -17.28
C GLU A 345 -0.67 1.75 -18.75
N MET A 346 -1.52 2.43 -19.52
CA MET A 346 -1.26 2.72 -20.92
C MET A 346 -1.57 4.18 -21.26
N LYS A 347 -0.76 4.77 -22.13
CA LYS A 347 -1.01 6.05 -22.79
C LYS A 347 -1.18 5.86 -24.30
N GLY A 348 -2.11 6.61 -24.88
CA GLY A 348 -2.23 6.80 -26.32
C GLY A 348 -2.01 8.27 -26.65
N ASP A 349 -1.03 8.57 -27.51
CA ASP A 349 -0.64 9.94 -27.87
C ASP A 349 -0.43 10.85 -26.64
N ASP A 350 0.34 10.35 -25.67
CA ASP A 350 0.68 10.96 -24.37
C ASP A 350 -0.50 11.17 -23.39
N GLN A 351 -1.72 10.77 -23.76
CA GLN A 351 -2.89 10.77 -22.86
C GLN A 351 -3.03 9.44 -22.13
N ILE A 352 -3.09 9.47 -20.79
CA ILE A 352 -3.40 8.28 -19.96
C ILE A 352 -4.81 7.78 -20.30
N LEU A 353 -4.92 6.49 -20.62
CA LEU A 353 -6.18 5.85 -20.98
C LEU A 353 -6.78 5.11 -19.78
N THR A 354 -8.11 5.04 -19.73
CA THR A 354 -8.83 4.10 -18.88
C THR A 354 -8.76 2.69 -19.49
N TYR A 355 -8.93 1.61 -18.72
CA TYR A 355 -8.84 0.26 -19.28
C TYR A 355 -9.86 -0.02 -20.40
N ASP A 356 -11.05 0.58 -20.31
CA ASP A 356 -12.07 0.63 -21.35
C ASP A 356 -12.84 1.97 -21.32
N ASP A 357 -13.69 2.18 -22.33
CA ASP A 357 -14.41 3.44 -22.53
C ASP A 357 -15.50 3.75 -21.48
N TYR A 358 -15.87 2.79 -20.60
CA TYR A 358 -16.88 2.99 -19.54
C TYR A 358 -16.29 3.01 -18.12
N SER A 359 -15.00 2.69 -18.01
CA SER A 359 -14.26 2.72 -16.77
C SER A 359 -13.76 4.11 -16.42
N ASN A 360 -13.58 4.37 -15.13
CA ASN A 360 -12.81 5.50 -14.60
C ASN A 360 -11.40 5.09 -14.10
N LYS A 361 -11.01 3.82 -14.25
CA LYS A 361 -9.72 3.30 -13.77
C LYS A 361 -8.67 3.29 -14.88
N THR A 362 -7.49 3.82 -14.56
CA THR A 362 -6.33 3.96 -15.46
C THR A 362 -5.21 2.95 -15.18
N VAL A 363 -5.33 2.17 -14.10
CA VAL A 363 -4.36 1.13 -13.73
C VAL A 363 -5.08 -0.21 -13.62
N VAL A 364 -4.54 -1.24 -14.30
CA VAL A 364 -4.98 -2.63 -14.15
C VAL A 364 -4.03 -3.33 -13.18
N LYS A 365 -4.57 -3.84 -12.08
CA LYS A 365 -3.82 -4.61 -11.08
C LYS A 365 -4.09 -6.10 -11.30
N GLN A 366 -3.05 -6.86 -11.64
CA GLN A 366 -3.16 -8.31 -11.77
C GLN A 366 -2.48 -8.97 -10.58
N ILE A 367 -3.25 -9.71 -9.79
CA ILE A 367 -2.76 -10.49 -8.66
C ILE A 367 -2.57 -11.92 -9.13
N GLY A 368 -1.35 -12.42 -8.99
CA GLY A 368 -1.02 -13.84 -9.13
C GLY A 368 -0.80 -14.46 -7.74
N ASN A 369 -0.70 -15.78 -7.71
CA ASN A 369 -0.42 -16.49 -6.47
C ASN A 369 0.77 -17.44 -6.69
N SER A 370 1.77 -17.34 -5.82
CA SER A 370 2.99 -18.15 -5.83
C SER A 370 2.82 -19.54 -5.17
N VAL A 371 1.58 -20.01 -5.00
CA VAL A 371 1.24 -21.36 -4.51
C VAL A 371 1.66 -22.38 -5.56
N VAL A 372 2.61 -23.24 -5.18
CA VAL A 372 2.95 -24.43 -5.95
C VAL A 372 1.84 -25.46 -5.75
N ALA A 373 0.88 -25.48 -6.67
CA ALA A 373 -0.29 -26.37 -6.61
C ALA A 373 0.03 -27.86 -6.90
N SER A 374 1.30 -28.26 -6.87
CA SER A 374 1.76 -29.65 -6.97
C SER A 374 2.27 -30.12 -5.61
N GLY A 375 1.51 -30.98 -4.94
CA GLY A 375 1.82 -31.47 -3.59
C GLY A 375 0.96 -30.81 -2.51
N GLY A 376 1.49 -30.75 -1.30
CA GLY A 376 0.94 -29.95 -0.21
C GLY A 376 2.05 -29.40 0.67
N THR A 377 1.75 -28.30 1.35
CA THR A 377 2.65 -27.67 2.31
C THR A 377 2.20 -28.03 3.71
N ILE A 378 3.19 -28.11 4.57
CA ILE A 378 3.03 -28.29 5.99
C ILE A 378 3.93 -27.22 6.60
N GLN A 379 3.30 -26.26 7.22
CA GLN A 379 3.95 -25.05 7.69
C GLN A 379 3.42 -24.74 9.07
N LEU A 380 4.32 -24.33 9.96
CA LEU A 380 3.91 -23.83 11.26
C LEU A 380 3.61 -22.34 11.06
N GLU A 381 2.34 -21.97 10.83
CA GLU A 381 1.89 -20.60 10.54
C GLU A 381 0.71 -20.20 11.45
N THR A 382 0.75 -19.10 12.22
CA THR A 382 0.74 -17.64 11.95
C THR A 382 -0.65 -17.03 11.81
N GLY A 383 -1.12 -16.43 12.91
CA GLY A 383 -2.26 -15.50 12.89
C GLY A 383 -1.88 -14.13 12.34
N TYR A 384 -2.72 -13.12 12.56
CA TYR A 384 -2.57 -11.75 12.07
C TYR A 384 -1.14 -11.20 12.25
N ARG A 385 -0.28 -11.34 11.25
CA ARG A 385 1.15 -11.03 11.36
C ARG A 385 1.63 -10.13 10.24
N ILE A 386 2.76 -9.48 10.49
CA ILE A 386 3.52 -8.71 9.51
C ILE A 386 4.70 -9.56 9.05
N ILE A 387 4.84 -9.69 7.73
CA ILE A 387 5.98 -10.33 7.06
C ILE A 387 6.71 -9.26 6.25
N LEU A 388 7.99 -9.09 6.54
CA LEU A 388 8.87 -8.16 5.86
C LEU A 388 9.89 -8.95 5.04
N TYR A 389 9.82 -8.78 3.72
CA TYR A 389 10.86 -9.24 2.82
C TYR A 389 11.93 -8.17 2.70
N LYS A 390 13.14 -8.48 3.13
CA LYS A 390 14.29 -7.61 2.96
C LYS A 390 15.07 -8.03 1.74
N VAL A 391 15.24 -7.08 0.82
CA VAL A 391 15.97 -7.31 -0.42
C VAL A 391 16.97 -6.20 -0.71
N ASP A 392 17.96 -6.53 -1.53
CA ASP A 392 18.83 -5.57 -2.21
C ASP A 392 18.00 -4.66 -3.13
N GLU A 393 18.26 -3.36 -3.12
CA GLU A 393 17.52 -2.38 -3.95
C GLU A 393 17.65 -2.64 -5.45
N LEU A 394 18.82 -3.10 -5.90
CA LEU A 394 19.13 -3.32 -7.31
C LEU A 394 18.92 -4.78 -7.70
N THR A 395 19.55 -5.71 -7.00
CA THR A 395 19.50 -7.12 -7.40
C THR A 395 18.23 -7.80 -6.93
N HIS A 396 17.50 -7.26 -5.94
CA HIS A 396 16.40 -7.94 -5.24
C HIS A 396 16.77 -9.28 -4.60
N ASP A 397 18.06 -9.54 -4.35
CA ASP A 397 18.49 -10.69 -3.56
C ASP A 397 18.04 -10.56 -2.11
N ARG A 398 17.74 -11.69 -1.48
CA ARG A 398 17.31 -11.76 -0.07
C ARG A 398 18.45 -11.33 0.85
N LEU A 399 18.15 -10.44 1.80
CA LEU A 399 19.15 -9.93 2.74
C LEU A 399 18.84 -10.37 4.17
N LYS A 400 19.78 -11.10 4.76
CA LYS A 400 19.79 -11.48 6.17
C LYS A 400 20.25 -10.34 7.07
N GLY A 401 19.73 -10.28 8.29
CA GLY A 401 20.30 -9.48 9.38
C GLY A 401 19.76 -8.06 9.54
N ALA A 402 18.91 -7.57 8.63
CA ALA A 402 18.15 -6.34 8.87
C ALA A 402 17.24 -6.51 10.09
N LYS A 403 17.13 -5.46 10.92
CA LYS A 403 16.21 -5.40 12.07
C LYS A 403 15.16 -4.33 11.86
N PHE A 404 13.90 -4.71 12.09
CA PHE A 404 12.76 -3.82 12.00
C PHE A 404 12.10 -3.68 13.35
N LYS A 405 11.90 -2.44 13.78
CA LYS A 405 11.02 -2.12 14.91
C LYS A 405 9.59 -2.05 14.40
N ILE A 406 8.70 -2.83 14.99
CA ILE A 406 7.26 -2.80 14.72
C ILE A 406 6.57 -2.20 15.94
N THR A 407 5.85 -1.10 15.73
CA THR A 407 5.09 -0.37 16.76
C THR A 407 3.59 -0.53 16.50
N PRO A 408 2.86 -1.20 17.41
CA PRO A 408 1.40 -1.36 17.29
C PRO A 408 0.64 -0.03 17.42
N PRO A 409 -0.59 0.05 16.88
CA PRO A 409 -1.46 1.23 17.02
C PRO A 409 -1.80 1.53 18.49
N ALA A 410 -2.06 2.81 18.79
CA ALA A 410 -2.40 3.26 20.14
C ALA A 410 -3.62 2.51 20.71
N GLY A 411 -3.47 1.93 21.91
CA GLY A 411 -4.52 1.15 22.57
C GLY A 411 -4.62 -0.32 22.15
N ALA A 412 -3.68 -0.83 21.33
CA ALA A 412 -3.46 -2.25 21.16
C ALA A 412 -2.87 -2.89 22.44
N THR A 413 -3.15 -4.17 22.64
CA THR A 413 -2.55 -4.99 23.70
C THR A 413 -1.17 -5.53 23.31
N ALA A 414 -0.91 -5.65 22.00
CA ALA A 414 0.41 -5.95 21.46
C ALA A 414 1.44 -4.89 21.87
N LYS A 415 2.68 -5.33 22.14
CA LYS A 415 3.81 -4.45 22.49
C LYS A 415 4.69 -4.21 21.28
N GLU A 416 5.49 -3.15 21.34
CA GLU A 416 6.56 -2.94 20.36
C GLU A 416 7.52 -4.13 20.36
N GLU A 417 7.96 -4.53 19.16
CA GLU A 417 8.90 -5.64 18.98
C GLU A 417 9.96 -5.31 17.93
N ILE A 418 11.08 -6.03 17.98
CA ILE A 418 12.14 -5.96 16.96
C ILE A 418 12.26 -7.33 16.31
N VAL A 419 12.03 -7.38 15.00
CA VAL A 419 12.15 -8.59 14.20
C VAL A 419 13.41 -8.53 13.35
N THR A 420 14.07 -9.67 13.14
CA THR A 420 15.31 -9.76 12.35
C THR A 420 15.10 -10.66 11.16
N THR A 421 15.64 -10.27 10.01
CA THR A 421 15.56 -11.06 8.78
C THR A 421 16.46 -12.28 8.84
N ASN A 422 15.89 -13.45 8.53
CA ASN A 422 16.58 -14.74 8.49
C ASN A 422 17.42 -14.92 7.20
N ASP A 423 17.97 -16.12 6.97
CA ASP A 423 18.78 -16.43 5.78
C ASP A 423 18.00 -16.25 4.46
N ASP A 424 16.68 -16.38 4.49
CA ASP A 424 15.79 -16.15 3.35
C ASP A 424 15.38 -14.67 3.21
N GLY A 425 15.96 -13.78 4.01
CA GLY A 425 15.65 -12.35 4.03
C GLY A 425 14.24 -12.03 4.52
N ILE A 426 13.65 -12.92 5.33
CA ILE A 426 12.29 -12.78 5.86
C ILE A 426 12.37 -12.42 7.34
N ALA A 427 11.70 -11.34 7.73
CA ALA A 427 11.42 -11.04 9.13
C ALA A 427 9.92 -11.15 9.38
N GLU A 428 9.56 -11.83 10.47
CA GLU A 428 8.19 -12.11 10.81
C GLU A 428 7.89 -11.56 12.21
N SER A 429 6.76 -10.87 12.34
CA SER A 429 6.28 -10.39 13.63
C SER A 429 5.73 -11.51 14.49
N SER A 430 5.56 -11.21 15.77
CA SER A 430 4.64 -11.96 16.63
C SER A 430 3.23 -11.97 16.02
N ILE A 431 2.43 -12.98 16.40
CA ILE A 431 1.03 -13.06 16.00
C ILE A 431 0.21 -12.03 16.79
N TYR A 432 -0.52 -11.16 16.10
CA TYR A 432 -1.43 -10.18 16.71
C TYR A 432 -2.83 -10.75 16.89
N SER A 433 -3.59 -10.18 17.82
CA SER A 433 -5.01 -10.52 17.98
C SER A 433 -5.89 -9.75 16.99
N GLU A 434 -7.08 -10.27 16.69
CA GLU A 434 -8.09 -9.55 15.90
C GLU A 434 -8.46 -8.20 16.54
N SER A 435 -8.41 -8.10 17.87
CA SER A 435 -8.63 -6.84 18.59
C SER A 435 -7.53 -5.81 18.38
N ASP A 436 -6.26 -6.22 18.26
CA ASP A 436 -5.12 -5.31 18.05
C ASP A 436 -5.16 -4.70 16.65
N ILE A 437 -5.42 -5.52 15.63
CA ILE A 437 -5.45 -5.06 14.24
C ILE A 437 -6.64 -4.13 13.95
N LYS A 438 -7.73 -4.23 14.72
CA LYS A 438 -8.89 -3.31 14.62
C LYS A 438 -8.59 -1.92 15.21
N LYS A 439 -7.49 -1.73 15.94
CA LYS A 439 -7.12 -0.44 16.55
C LYS A 439 -6.45 0.53 15.57
N GLY A 440 -5.96 0.05 14.42
CA GLY A 440 -5.35 0.90 13.40
C GLY A 440 -4.16 0.23 12.72
N ASN A 441 -3.31 1.05 12.13
CA ASN A 441 -2.12 0.59 11.41
C ASN A 441 -0.94 0.41 12.36
N PHE A 442 -0.04 -0.51 11.99
CA PHE A 442 1.25 -0.71 12.64
C PHE A 442 2.29 0.16 11.94
N THR A 443 3.15 0.82 12.71
CA THR A 443 4.29 1.54 12.18
C THR A 443 5.50 0.61 12.16
N VAL A 444 6.18 0.50 11.02
CA VAL A 444 7.40 -0.29 10.86
C VAL A 444 8.56 0.65 10.50
N THR A 445 9.68 0.49 11.20
CA THR A 445 10.90 1.27 10.97
C THR A 445 12.10 0.33 10.92
N GLU A 446 12.92 0.41 9.87
CA GLU A 446 14.22 -0.26 9.89
C GLU A 446 15.13 0.42 10.91
N VAL A 447 15.61 -0.32 11.89
CA VAL A 447 16.49 0.20 12.96
C VAL A 447 17.93 -0.27 12.81
N GLU A 448 18.17 -1.31 12.00
CA GLU A 448 19.49 -1.82 11.67
C GLU A 448 19.47 -2.41 10.25
N ALA A 449 20.36 -1.95 9.38
CA ALA A 449 20.51 -2.50 8.03
C ALA A 449 21.33 -3.79 8.02
N PRO A 450 21.17 -4.64 7.00
CA PRO A 450 22.11 -5.74 6.74
C PRO A 450 23.56 -5.27 6.61
N GLU A 451 24.52 -6.13 6.96
CA GLU A 451 25.95 -5.85 6.77
C GLU A 451 26.24 -5.44 5.33
N GLY A 452 26.91 -4.31 5.10
CA GLY A 452 27.20 -3.80 3.76
C GLY A 452 26.14 -2.90 3.13
N TYR A 453 25.03 -2.59 3.82
CA TYR A 453 23.93 -1.75 3.33
C TYR A 453 23.71 -0.47 4.14
N GLU A 454 23.17 0.56 3.50
CA GLU A 454 22.78 1.82 4.14
C GLU A 454 21.45 1.63 4.90
N LEU A 455 21.35 2.21 6.11
CA LEU A 455 20.11 2.19 6.90
C LEU A 455 19.04 3.10 6.28
N ASN A 456 17.83 2.59 6.13
CA ASN A 456 16.66 3.39 5.75
C ASN A 456 15.69 3.54 6.93
N PRO A 457 15.89 4.53 7.81
CA PRO A 457 15.10 4.68 9.03
C PRO A 457 13.72 5.33 8.80
N THR A 458 13.26 5.44 7.55
CA THR A 458 11.99 6.07 7.21
C THR A 458 10.83 5.16 7.66
N PRO A 459 9.98 5.58 8.62
CA PRO A 459 8.86 4.77 9.06
C PRO A 459 7.80 4.63 7.97
N PHE A 460 7.16 3.47 7.89
CA PHE A 460 6.00 3.25 7.03
C PHE A 460 4.89 2.50 7.77
N GLU A 461 3.65 2.75 7.37
CA GLU A 461 2.47 2.16 8.00
C GLU A 461 2.04 0.88 7.28
N MET A 462 1.62 -0.12 8.04
CA MET A 462 1.09 -1.38 7.55
C MET A 462 -0.28 -1.68 8.16
N THR A 463 -1.24 -2.02 7.31
CA THR A 463 -2.57 -2.50 7.74
C THR A 463 -2.58 -4.02 7.71
N VAL A 464 -2.87 -4.66 8.84
CA VAL A 464 -2.89 -6.13 8.98
C VAL A 464 -4.31 -6.66 8.82
N GLY A 465 -4.54 -7.50 7.82
CA GLY A 465 -5.82 -8.16 7.54
C GLY A 465 -5.85 -9.63 7.97
N GLN A 466 -6.94 -10.35 7.68
CA GLN A 466 -7.07 -11.79 7.95
C GLN A 466 -5.98 -12.64 7.29
N ASP A 467 -5.45 -12.18 6.15
CA ASP A 467 -4.33 -12.79 5.43
C ASP A 467 -2.95 -12.34 5.96
N GLY A 468 -2.89 -11.57 7.05
CA GLY A 468 -1.70 -10.86 7.51
C GLY A 468 -1.41 -9.59 6.70
N ALA A 469 -0.17 -9.11 6.77
CA ALA A 469 0.35 -8.03 5.93
C ALA A 469 1.77 -8.35 5.47
N ILE A 470 2.05 -8.10 4.19
CA ILE A 470 3.36 -8.35 3.59
C ILE A 470 3.91 -7.04 3.04
N LYS A 471 5.20 -6.79 3.25
CA LYS A 471 5.90 -5.67 2.62
C LYS A 471 7.30 -6.08 2.18
N THR A 472 7.67 -5.70 0.96
CA THR A 472 9.07 -5.76 0.53
C THR A 472 9.76 -4.43 0.88
N VAL A 473 10.91 -4.51 1.55
CA VAL A 473 11.75 -3.38 1.95
C VAL A 473 13.13 -3.52 1.31
N THR A 474 13.49 -2.55 0.48
CA THR A 474 14.77 -2.47 -0.21
C THR A 474 15.81 -1.71 0.62
N ASN A 475 17.08 -2.12 0.56
CA ASN A 475 18.19 -1.29 1.03
C ASN A 475 19.21 -1.12 -0.08
N LYS A 476 19.77 0.08 -0.10
CA LYS A 476 20.87 0.44 -0.96
C LYS A 476 22.19 -0.07 -0.39
N ARG A 477 23.06 -0.61 -1.24
CA ARG A 477 24.42 -1.02 -0.84
C ARG A 477 25.23 0.18 -0.39
N SER A 478 26.07 -0.01 0.62
CA SER A 478 27.06 0.99 1.03
C SER A 478 28.08 1.19 -0.08
N LYS A 479 28.43 2.45 -0.35
CA LYS A 479 29.45 2.80 -1.35
C LYS A 479 30.83 2.31 -0.94
N ALA A 480 31.55 1.69 -1.87
CA ALA A 480 32.97 1.36 -1.68
C ALA A 480 33.83 2.63 -1.81
N LYS A 481 34.89 2.74 -1.01
CA LYS A 481 35.83 3.88 -1.06
C LYS A 481 37.23 3.39 -1.32
N VAL A 482 37.94 4.02 -2.25
CA VAL A 482 39.36 3.75 -2.52
C VAL A 482 40.16 5.04 -2.59
N LYS A 483 41.42 4.99 -2.14
CA LYS A 483 42.36 6.10 -2.25
C LYS A 483 43.40 5.79 -3.31
N ILE A 484 43.53 6.67 -4.28
CA ILE A 484 44.60 6.62 -5.28
C ILE A 484 45.78 7.44 -4.76
N LYS A 485 46.99 6.89 -4.92
CA LYS A 485 48.24 7.53 -4.48
C LYS A 485 49.36 7.31 -5.48
N ALA A 486 50.25 8.28 -5.56
CA ALA A 486 51.52 8.19 -6.27
C ALA A 486 52.63 8.79 -5.40
N ASN A 487 53.87 8.65 -5.85
CA ASN A 487 55.05 9.24 -5.26
C ASN A 487 55.79 10.07 -6.31
N LYS A 488 56.52 11.07 -5.83
CA LYS A 488 57.37 11.94 -6.60
C LYS A 488 58.79 11.86 -6.08
N THR A 489 59.74 11.64 -6.97
CA THR A 489 61.17 11.79 -6.71
C THR A 489 61.75 12.90 -7.58
N LEU A 490 62.79 13.55 -7.04
CA LEU A 490 63.60 14.52 -7.76
C LEU A 490 65.07 14.13 -7.62
N THR A 491 65.69 13.78 -8.74
CA THR A 491 67.11 13.46 -8.79
C THR A 491 67.89 14.72 -9.13
N GLY A 492 68.98 14.98 -8.40
CA GLY A 492 69.83 16.14 -8.62
C GLY A 492 69.58 17.32 -7.67
N ARG A 493 68.56 17.28 -6.79
CA ARG A 493 68.44 18.12 -5.56
C ARG A 493 67.31 17.63 -4.66
N GLU A 494 67.22 18.17 -3.44
CA GLU A 494 66.10 17.88 -2.52
C GLU A 494 64.74 18.37 -3.09
N LEU A 495 63.71 17.55 -2.88
CA LEU A 495 62.31 17.81 -3.22
C LEU A 495 61.65 18.71 -2.18
N LYS A 496 60.90 19.73 -2.62
CA LYS A 496 60.09 20.60 -1.73
C LYS A 496 58.62 20.19 -1.75
N ALA A 497 57.92 20.45 -0.65
CA ALA A 497 56.46 20.33 -0.62
C ALA A 497 55.82 21.33 -1.59
N ASP A 498 54.67 20.96 -2.16
CA ASP A 498 53.86 21.77 -3.07
C ASP A 498 54.56 22.21 -4.38
N GLU A 499 55.63 21.51 -4.76
CA GLU A 499 56.51 21.88 -5.88
C GLU A 499 56.00 21.39 -7.25
N PHE A 500 55.43 20.19 -7.31
CA PHE A 500 54.95 19.56 -8.54
C PHE A 500 53.46 19.25 -8.46
N GLU A 501 52.72 19.51 -9.56
CA GLU A 501 51.28 19.30 -9.68
C GLU A 501 50.96 18.00 -10.42
N PHE A 502 50.01 17.23 -9.89
CA PHE A 502 49.56 15.96 -10.44
C PHE A 502 48.06 15.99 -10.68
N THR A 503 47.65 15.53 -11.85
CA THR A 503 46.24 15.45 -12.24
C THR A 503 45.78 14.00 -12.21
N LEU A 504 44.57 13.77 -11.68
CA LEU A 504 43.86 12.51 -11.79
C LEU A 504 42.75 12.67 -12.82
N THR A 505 42.81 11.91 -13.90
CA THR A 505 41.81 11.90 -14.98
C THR A 505 41.07 10.58 -15.01
N ASP A 506 39.77 10.59 -15.30
CA ASP A 506 38.98 9.37 -15.52
C ASP A 506 39.15 8.81 -16.93
N GLN A 507 38.49 7.67 -17.19
CA GLN A 507 38.50 6.99 -18.50
C GLN A 507 37.98 7.85 -19.67
N ASP A 508 37.14 8.85 -19.38
CA ASP A 508 36.57 9.77 -20.36
C ASP A 508 37.47 11.00 -20.60
N GLY A 509 38.59 11.10 -19.87
CA GLY A 509 39.55 12.20 -19.97
C GLY A 509 39.20 13.41 -19.11
N ASN A 510 38.20 13.34 -18.24
CA ASN A 510 37.83 14.44 -17.35
C ASN A 510 38.76 14.48 -16.14
N VAL A 511 39.27 15.68 -15.81
CA VAL A 511 40.08 15.89 -14.60
C VAL A 511 39.16 15.81 -13.38
N LYS A 512 39.40 14.82 -12.51
CA LYS A 512 38.69 14.65 -11.24
C LYS A 512 39.28 15.51 -10.13
N GLU A 513 40.60 15.59 -10.08
CA GLU A 513 41.31 16.32 -9.03
C GLU A 513 42.71 16.70 -9.50
N THR A 514 43.24 17.79 -8.94
CA THR A 514 44.64 18.19 -9.07
C THR A 514 45.20 18.40 -7.67
N VAL A 515 46.29 17.72 -7.35
CA VAL A 515 46.96 17.80 -6.05
C VAL A 515 48.45 18.04 -6.24
N LYS A 516 49.15 18.38 -5.17
CA LYS A 516 50.61 18.57 -5.17
C LYS A 516 51.32 17.52 -4.32
N ASN A 517 52.61 17.33 -4.53
CA ASN A 517 53.42 16.45 -3.68
C ASN A 517 53.67 17.06 -2.30
N ASP A 518 53.74 16.23 -1.25
CA ASP A 518 54.29 16.63 0.04
C ASP A 518 55.84 16.59 0.04
N LYS A 519 56.46 17.03 1.16
CA LYS A 519 57.93 17.05 1.34
C LYS A 519 58.59 15.68 1.13
N ASP A 520 57.89 14.61 1.47
CA ASP A 520 58.40 13.24 1.34
C ASP A 520 58.08 12.65 -0.04
N GLY A 521 57.47 13.45 -0.92
CA GLY A 521 57.11 13.07 -2.28
C GLY A 521 55.78 12.37 -2.40
N ASN A 522 54.96 12.22 -1.35
CA ASN A 522 53.67 11.56 -1.50
C ASN A 522 52.67 12.47 -2.23
N VAL A 523 51.93 11.87 -3.15
CA VAL A 523 50.82 12.49 -3.88
C VAL A 523 49.55 11.75 -3.48
N LYS A 524 48.65 12.44 -2.76
CA LYS A 524 47.45 11.85 -2.15
C LYS A 524 46.19 12.53 -2.72
N PHE A 525 45.39 11.75 -3.44
CA PHE A 525 44.08 12.19 -3.93
C PHE A 525 42.99 11.94 -2.89
N SER A 526 41.87 12.66 -3.02
CA SER A 526 40.64 12.41 -2.28
C SER A 526 40.13 11.00 -2.54
N ALA A 527 39.41 10.43 -1.56
CA ALA A 527 38.84 9.09 -1.72
C ALA A 527 37.74 9.11 -2.80
N LEU A 528 37.84 8.19 -3.76
CA LEU A 528 36.81 7.97 -4.77
C LEU A 528 35.73 7.04 -4.21
N GLU A 529 34.46 7.32 -4.51
CA GLU A 529 33.32 6.51 -4.09
C GLU A 529 32.73 5.74 -5.28
N PHE A 530 32.32 4.49 -5.05
CA PHE A 530 31.72 3.62 -6.06
C PHE A 530 30.47 2.95 -5.50
N ASP A 531 29.39 3.01 -6.27
CA ASP A 531 28.09 2.41 -5.94
C ASP A 531 27.73 1.24 -6.88
N LYS A 532 28.60 0.90 -7.83
CA LYS A 532 28.41 -0.19 -8.80
C LYS A 532 29.64 -1.07 -8.89
N VAL A 533 29.41 -2.37 -9.07
CA VAL A 533 30.47 -3.33 -9.41
C VAL A 533 31.01 -3.02 -10.80
N GLY A 534 32.31 -3.20 -10.99
CA GLY A 534 32.95 -2.92 -12.27
C GLY A 534 34.42 -2.54 -12.13
N THR A 535 35.02 -2.28 -13.28
CA THR A 535 36.41 -1.86 -13.39
C THR A 535 36.45 -0.44 -13.91
N PHE A 536 37.09 0.45 -13.14
CA PHE A 536 37.23 1.87 -13.46
C PHE A 536 38.71 2.19 -13.64
N THR A 537 39.05 2.89 -14.71
CA THR A 537 40.43 3.28 -14.99
C THR A 537 40.62 4.77 -14.77
N TYR A 538 41.71 5.11 -14.09
CA TYR A 538 42.14 6.48 -13.84
C TYR A 538 43.57 6.66 -14.27
N LYS A 539 43.91 7.83 -14.80
CA LYS A 539 45.25 8.19 -15.22
C LYS A 539 45.79 9.31 -14.35
N ILE A 540 46.97 9.08 -13.79
CA ILE A 540 47.75 10.06 -13.05
C ILE A 540 48.82 10.59 -13.99
N ALA A 541 48.89 11.90 -14.15
CA ALA A 541 49.94 12.55 -14.93
C ALA A 541 50.49 13.76 -14.17
N GLU A 542 51.81 13.92 -14.19
CA GLU A 542 52.46 15.16 -13.77
C GLU A 542 52.18 16.24 -14.80
N LYS A 543 51.85 17.44 -14.30
CA LYS A 543 51.65 18.61 -15.15
C LYS A 543 52.99 19.33 -15.32
N ALA A 544 53.48 19.38 -16.56
CA ALA A 544 54.71 20.07 -16.89
C ALA A 544 54.66 21.55 -16.45
N GLY A 545 55.62 21.94 -15.61
CA GLY A 545 55.79 23.31 -15.15
C GLY A 545 56.82 24.08 -15.98
N THR A 546 57.25 25.24 -15.47
CA THR A 546 58.19 26.16 -16.16
C THR A 546 59.50 26.34 -15.40
N ALA A 547 59.81 25.48 -14.40
CA ALA A 547 61.01 25.64 -13.59
C ALA A 547 62.28 25.33 -14.41
N THR A 548 63.19 26.31 -14.49
CA THR A 548 64.47 26.18 -15.21
C THR A 548 65.34 25.08 -14.61
N GLY A 549 65.97 24.27 -15.46
CA GLY A 549 66.86 23.17 -15.04
C GLY A 549 66.15 21.88 -14.63
N ILE A 550 64.80 21.89 -14.55
CA ILE A 550 63.99 20.69 -14.29
C ILE A 550 63.55 20.07 -15.62
N THR A 551 63.84 18.79 -15.79
CA THR A 551 63.19 17.95 -16.79
C THR A 551 62.03 17.24 -16.10
N TYR A 552 60.81 17.52 -16.55
CA TYR A 552 59.57 16.96 -16.00
C TYR A 552 59.32 15.55 -16.53
N ASP A 553 58.73 14.70 -15.70
CA ASP A 553 58.31 13.38 -16.10
C ASP A 553 57.10 13.49 -17.03
N THR A 554 57.14 12.75 -18.14
CA THR A 554 56.03 12.70 -19.12
C THR A 554 55.24 11.40 -19.02
N LYS A 555 55.62 10.52 -18.08
CA LYS A 555 54.93 9.27 -17.77
C LYS A 555 53.47 9.55 -17.40
N THR A 556 52.60 8.62 -17.75
CA THR A 556 51.24 8.53 -17.24
C THR A 556 51.10 7.18 -16.54
N ILE A 557 50.58 7.18 -15.32
CA ILE A 557 50.35 5.97 -14.54
C ILE A 557 48.86 5.66 -14.55
N THR A 558 48.48 4.46 -14.94
CA THR A 558 47.09 4.00 -14.93
C THR A 558 46.78 3.26 -13.63
N ALA A 559 45.90 3.84 -12.81
CA ALA A 559 45.30 3.17 -11.67
C ALA A 559 43.99 2.48 -12.10
N THR A 560 43.95 1.16 -11.99
CA THR A 560 42.75 0.35 -12.24
C THR A 560 42.08 0.03 -10.92
N VAL A 561 40.89 0.59 -10.70
CA VAL A 561 40.04 0.29 -9.54
C VAL A 561 39.08 -0.83 -9.91
N THR A 562 39.12 -1.93 -9.17
CA THR A 562 38.16 -3.03 -9.33
C THR A 562 37.23 -3.05 -8.13
N VAL A 563 35.94 -2.90 -8.40
CA VAL A 563 34.87 -2.92 -7.40
C VAL A 563 34.13 -4.24 -7.51
N THR A 564 34.15 -5.02 -6.45
CA THR A 564 33.49 -6.33 -6.37
C THR A 564 32.46 -6.36 -5.24
N ASP A 565 31.45 -7.21 -5.38
CA ASP A 565 30.63 -7.64 -4.25
C ASP A 565 31.47 -8.55 -3.36
N ASN A 566 31.53 -8.26 -2.06
CA ASN A 566 32.28 -9.05 -1.10
C ASN A 566 31.59 -10.37 -0.69
N GLY A 567 30.46 -10.71 -1.32
CA GLY A 567 29.67 -11.92 -1.04
C GLY A 567 28.82 -11.82 0.23
N LYS A 568 28.88 -10.69 0.93
CA LYS A 568 28.03 -10.35 2.08
C LYS A 568 27.09 -9.18 1.78
N GLY A 569 27.03 -8.74 0.52
CA GLY A 569 26.18 -7.64 0.06
C GLY A 569 26.80 -6.24 0.22
N GLY A 570 28.07 -6.13 0.61
CA GLY A 570 28.84 -4.89 0.58
C GLY A 570 29.72 -4.78 -0.67
N LEU A 571 29.98 -3.56 -1.13
CA LEU A 571 30.95 -3.31 -2.20
C LEU A 571 32.36 -3.10 -1.61
N GLU A 572 33.35 -3.73 -2.24
CA GLU A 572 34.76 -3.56 -1.91
C GLU A 572 35.52 -3.04 -3.15
N ALA A 573 36.35 -2.02 -2.96
CA ALA A 573 37.14 -1.42 -4.04
C ALA A 573 38.64 -1.65 -3.78
N THR A 574 39.30 -2.28 -4.75
CA THR A 574 40.75 -2.50 -4.74
C THR A 574 41.39 -1.71 -5.88
N VAL A 575 42.64 -1.28 -5.71
CA VAL A 575 43.36 -0.51 -6.72
C VAL A 575 44.67 -1.19 -7.12
N ALA A 576 44.81 -1.45 -8.42
CA ALA A 576 46.03 -1.92 -9.07
C ALA A 576 46.62 -0.81 -9.95
N TYR A 577 47.93 -0.87 -10.21
CA TYR A 577 48.64 0.13 -11.00
C TYR A 577 49.39 -0.61 -12.11
N ASP A 578 49.40 -0.05 -13.32
CA ASP A 578 50.09 -0.61 -14.49
C ASP A 578 51.63 -0.49 -14.40
N ASP A 579 52.11 0.46 -13.61
CA ASP A 579 53.51 0.80 -13.48
C ASP A 579 53.86 1.18 -12.03
N GLU A 580 55.14 1.33 -11.71
CA GLU A 580 55.61 1.88 -10.45
C GLU A 580 54.96 3.24 -10.20
N LYS A 581 54.41 3.39 -8.99
CA LYS A 581 53.67 4.56 -8.51
C LYS A 581 54.59 5.74 -8.24
N ALA A 582 55.56 5.99 -9.10
CA ALA A 582 56.60 6.99 -8.95
C ALA A 582 56.75 7.77 -10.26
N PHE A 583 56.80 9.08 -10.13
CA PHE A 583 57.24 10.01 -11.17
C PHE A 583 58.63 10.51 -10.81
N GLU A 584 59.54 10.60 -11.77
CA GLU A 584 60.92 11.05 -11.55
C GLU A 584 61.24 12.30 -12.37
N ASN A 585 61.57 13.39 -11.69
CA ASN A 585 62.17 14.57 -12.33
C ASN A 585 63.67 14.56 -12.15
N THR A 586 64.39 15.14 -13.11
CA THR A 586 65.83 15.39 -12.97
C THR A 586 66.14 16.88 -13.01
N TYR A 587 67.01 17.31 -12.11
CA TYR A 587 67.57 18.65 -12.09
C TYR A 587 69.00 18.65 -12.66
N THR A 588 69.26 19.44 -13.70
CA THR A 588 70.61 19.64 -14.27
C THR A 588 71.05 21.10 -14.09
N PRO A 589 72.17 21.35 -13.38
CA PRO A 589 72.72 22.70 -13.20
C PRO A 589 73.08 23.39 -14.51
N ALA A 590 72.83 24.69 -14.60
CA ALA A 590 73.34 25.52 -15.69
C ALA A 590 74.88 25.68 -15.60
N LYS A 591 75.56 25.98 -16.72
CA LYS A 591 77.00 26.28 -16.73
C LYS A 591 77.24 27.79 -16.56
N THR A 592 78.34 28.16 -15.91
CA THR A 592 78.77 29.53 -15.65
C THR A 592 80.28 29.71 -15.85
N GLU A 593 80.74 30.96 -15.82
CA GLU A 593 82.15 31.36 -15.83
C GLU A 593 82.42 32.39 -14.74
N VAL A 594 83.65 32.46 -14.25
CA VAL A 594 84.07 33.35 -13.16
C VAL A 594 85.19 34.25 -13.65
N SER A 595 84.87 35.51 -13.87
CA SER A 595 85.87 36.53 -14.19
C SER A 595 86.60 37.00 -12.94
N VAL A 596 87.85 37.43 -13.07
CA VAL A 596 88.66 37.97 -11.97
C VAL A 596 89.37 39.22 -12.45
N LYS A 597 89.32 40.27 -11.63
CA LYS A 597 90.00 41.54 -11.79
C LYS A 597 90.76 41.86 -10.50
N LYS A 598 91.89 42.53 -10.59
CA LYS A 598 92.64 43.04 -9.45
C LYS A 598 92.53 44.57 -9.41
N VAL A 599 92.17 45.06 -8.23
CA VAL A 599 92.03 46.44 -7.81
C VAL A 599 92.91 46.64 -6.58
N TRP A 600 93.17 47.89 -6.25
CA TRP A 600 94.04 48.28 -5.16
C TRP A 600 93.36 49.44 -4.43
N ASP A 601 93.06 49.25 -3.14
CA ASP A 601 92.40 50.20 -2.23
C ASP A 601 93.39 50.69 -1.17
N ASP A 602 94.48 51.19 -1.70
CA ASP A 602 95.38 52.13 -1.05
C ASP A 602 94.87 53.57 -1.24
N LYS A 603 93.55 53.76 -1.31
CA LYS A 603 92.78 54.87 -1.93
C LYS A 603 93.39 55.53 -3.15
N ASN A 604 93.41 54.77 -4.24
CA ASN A 604 93.99 55.21 -5.51
C ASN A 604 95.49 55.50 -5.38
N ASN A 605 96.15 54.71 -4.54
CA ASN A 605 97.48 55.00 -4.05
C ASN A 605 97.55 56.34 -3.30
N GLN A 606 96.49 56.72 -2.58
CA GLN A 606 96.30 57.91 -1.72
C GLN A 606 97.56 58.27 -0.96
N ASP A 607 98.20 57.21 -0.45
CA ASP A 607 99.39 57.25 0.39
C ASP A 607 100.64 56.62 -0.29
N GLY A 608 100.53 55.94 -1.46
CA GLY A 608 101.70 55.68 -2.34
C GLY A 608 102.47 54.31 -2.34
N LYS A 609 101.89 53.10 -2.14
CA LYS A 609 102.61 51.85 -1.79
C LYS A 609 102.56 50.59 -2.73
N ARG A 610 102.00 50.61 -3.94
CA ARG A 610 101.55 49.42 -4.74
C ARG A 610 102.63 48.60 -5.55
N PRO A 611 102.59 47.23 -5.67
CA PRO A 611 103.51 46.34 -6.44
C PRO A 611 103.07 45.98 -7.91
N THR A 612 103.89 45.19 -8.65
CA THR A 612 103.83 45.03 -10.14
C THR A 612 103.07 43.83 -10.75
N SER A 613 102.88 42.68 -10.06
CA SER A 613 102.04 41.53 -10.49
C SER A 613 101.56 40.67 -9.31
N ILE A 614 100.49 39.86 -9.48
CA ILE A 614 99.95 38.90 -8.48
C ILE A 614 99.41 37.59 -9.11
N THR A 615 99.20 36.54 -8.30
CA THR A 615 98.64 35.23 -8.73
C THR A 615 97.41 34.85 -7.92
N VAL A 616 96.39 34.29 -8.59
CA VAL A 616 95.07 33.96 -8.04
C VAL A 616 94.72 32.49 -8.25
N LYS A 617 94.11 31.83 -7.26
CA LYS A 617 93.55 30.47 -7.37
C LYS A 617 92.03 30.47 -7.26
N LEU A 618 91.35 29.54 -7.94
CA LEU A 618 89.90 29.35 -7.85
C LEU A 618 89.54 28.26 -6.83
N LEU A 619 88.60 28.57 -5.93
CA LEU A 619 87.99 27.63 -5.02
C LEU A 619 86.52 27.44 -5.39
N ALA A 620 86.01 26.22 -5.19
CA ALA A 620 84.59 25.91 -5.28
C ALA A 620 84.12 25.50 -3.88
N ASP A 621 83.13 26.20 -3.32
CA ASP A 621 82.64 26.01 -1.95
C ASP A 621 83.76 25.99 -0.89
N GLY A 622 84.79 26.83 -1.10
CA GLY A 622 85.93 26.95 -0.20
C GLY A 622 87.01 25.85 -0.32
N GLN A 623 86.90 24.92 -1.28
CA GLN A 623 87.92 23.92 -1.59
C GLN A 623 88.71 24.30 -2.85
N ASP A 624 90.04 24.14 -2.82
CA ASP A 624 90.91 24.46 -3.97
C ASP A 624 90.59 23.55 -5.17
N THR A 625 90.31 24.16 -6.32
CA THR A 625 89.99 23.44 -7.57
C THR A 625 91.24 23.03 -8.36
N GLY A 626 92.43 23.51 -7.97
CA GLY A 626 93.69 23.32 -8.68
C GLY A 626 93.87 24.24 -9.90
N LYS A 627 92.93 25.14 -10.18
CA LYS A 627 92.99 26.10 -11.30
C LYS A 627 93.56 27.45 -10.83
N THR A 628 94.50 28.02 -11.60
CA THR A 628 95.18 29.29 -11.27
C THR A 628 95.14 30.31 -12.41
N LEU A 629 95.30 31.59 -12.08
CA LEU A 629 95.24 32.74 -12.99
C LEU A 629 96.24 33.84 -12.54
N GLU A 630 97.07 34.35 -13.44
CA GLU A 630 98.05 35.42 -13.16
C GLU A 630 97.56 36.79 -13.64
N LEU A 631 97.66 37.83 -12.79
CA LEU A 631 97.18 39.19 -13.09
C LEU A 631 98.33 40.21 -12.97
N ASN A 632 98.48 41.08 -13.98
CA ASN A 632 99.52 42.10 -14.06
C ASN A 632 99.10 43.30 -14.93
N ALA A 633 99.92 44.35 -15.00
CA ALA A 633 99.56 45.55 -15.77
C ALA A 633 99.32 45.29 -17.28
N ALA A 634 100.01 44.32 -17.88
CA ALA A 634 99.88 44.02 -19.31
C ALA A 634 98.54 43.35 -19.67
N ASN A 635 97.94 42.59 -18.75
CA ASN A 635 96.58 42.06 -18.89
C ASN A 635 95.51 42.95 -18.23
N ASN A 636 95.85 44.22 -17.99
CA ASN A 636 95.00 45.18 -17.28
C ASN A 636 94.50 44.65 -15.94
N TRP A 637 95.30 43.78 -15.31
CA TRP A 637 95.00 43.13 -14.06
C TRP A 637 93.69 42.31 -14.09
N ALA A 638 93.35 41.65 -15.19
CA ALA A 638 92.11 40.85 -15.32
C ALA A 638 92.26 39.54 -16.15
N GLY A 639 91.37 38.57 -15.91
CA GLY A 639 91.25 37.27 -16.62
C GLY A 639 90.00 36.47 -16.17
N SER A 640 89.77 35.21 -16.61
CA SER A 640 88.59 34.42 -16.20
C SER A 640 88.79 32.89 -16.20
N PHE A 641 87.95 32.18 -15.43
CA PHE A 641 87.81 30.72 -15.39
C PHE A 641 86.48 30.29 -16.03
N THR A 642 86.48 29.41 -17.03
CA THR A 642 85.29 29.05 -17.83
C THR A 642 84.84 27.59 -17.65
N ASN A 643 83.59 27.28 -18.07
CA ASN A 643 82.96 25.95 -18.05
C ASN A 643 82.78 25.34 -16.64
N LEU A 644 82.17 26.10 -15.74
CA LEU A 644 81.93 25.76 -14.34
C LEU A 644 80.44 25.42 -14.10
N ASP A 645 80.12 24.48 -13.21
CA ASP A 645 78.72 24.22 -12.81
C ASP A 645 78.21 25.38 -11.93
N ALA A 646 77.05 25.96 -12.21
CA ALA A 646 76.50 27.10 -11.48
C ALA A 646 75.97 26.72 -10.08
N ASP A 647 75.59 25.47 -9.89
CA ASP A 647 75.05 24.94 -8.64
C ASP A 647 75.37 23.45 -8.47
N LYS A 648 75.32 22.98 -7.22
CA LYS A 648 75.49 21.58 -6.83
C LYS A 648 74.28 21.20 -6.00
N GLY A 649 73.37 20.43 -6.59
CA GLY A 649 72.19 20.02 -5.84
C GLY A 649 71.13 21.13 -5.73
N GLY A 650 71.01 22.04 -6.70
CA GLY A 650 70.13 23.22 -6.60
C GLY A 650 70.63 24.31 -5.64
N THR A 651 71.72 24.05 -4.93
CA THR A 651 72.41 25.02 -4.09
C THR A 651 73.52 25.65 -4.91
N PRO A 652 73.49 26.96 -5.18
CA PRO A 652 74.51 27.63 -5.98
C PRO A 652 75.93 27.30 -5.49
N ILE A 653 76.82 26.87 -6.39
CA ILE A 653 78.23 26.62 -6.05
C ILE A 653 78.84 27.97 -5.85
N LYS A 654 79.32 28.24 -4.63
CA LYS A 654 80.01 29.48 -4.35
C LYS A 654 81.45 29.33 -4.80
N TYR A 655 81.71 29.63 -6.06
CA TYR A 655 83.09 29.86 -6.47
C TYR A 655 83.61 31.07 -5.71
N THR A 656 84.85 31.00 -5.24
CA THR A 656 85.60 32.13 -4.68
C THR A 656 87.00 32.08 -5.24
N VAL A 657 87.75 33.16 -5.08
CA VAL A 657 89.16 33.17 -5.45
C VAL A 657 90.00 33.55 -4.25
N VAL A 658 91.24 33.06 -4.21
CA VAL A 658 92.23 33.46 -3.21
C VAL A 658 93.48 33.95 -3.92
N GLU A 659 93.98 35.10 -3.49
CA GLU A 659 95.26 35.65 -3.94
C GLU A 659 96.41 35.07 -3.10
N VAL A 660 97.55 34.82 -3.75
CA VAL A 660 98.80 34.53 -3.05
C VAL A 660 99.32 35.80 -2.37
N THR A 661 99.63 35.73 -1.07
CA THR A 661 99.86 36.86 -0.16
C THR A 661 100.82 37.94 -0.68
N VAL A 662 100.45 39.22 -0.53
CA VAL A 662 101.25 40.40 -0.93
C VAL A 662 101.69 41.21 0.30
N THR A 663 102.99 41.50 0.43
CA THR A 663 103.59 42.15 1.62
C THR A 663 103.14 43.60 1.82
N GLY A 664 102.78 43.98 3.06
CA GLY A 664 102.46 45.36 3.46
C GLY A 664 101.06 45.86 3.12
N TYR A 665 100.25 45.02 2.47
CA TYR A 665 98.86 45.26 2.13
C TYR A 665 97.99 44.20 2.77
N THR A 666 96.77 44.60 3.13
CA THR A 666 95.74 43.64 3.51
C THR A 666 94.95 43.28 2.26
N SER A 667 95.03 42.04 1.78
CA SER A 667 94.26 41.57 0.63
C SER A 667 92.82 41.28 1.05
N ASP A 668 91.88 41.85 0.33
CA ASP A 668 90.44 41.60 0.44
C ASP A 668 89.88 41.18 -0.93
N VAL A 669 89.28 40.00 -1.00
CA VAL A 669 88.68 39.51 -2.25
C VAL A 669 87.20 39.88 -2.22
N THR A 670 86.83 40.85 -3.04
CA THR A 670 85.44 41.33 -3.21
C THR A 670 84.86 40.85 -4.53
N GLY A 671 83.57 41.08 -4.75
CA GLY A 671 82.85 40.53 -5.92
C GLY A 671 82.46 39.07 -5.72
N ASP A 672 81.86 38.51 -6.74
CA ASP A 672 81.31 37.16 -6.69
C ASP A 672 81.48 36.46 -8.05
N ALA A 673 81.12 35.18 -8.09
CA ALA A 673 81.24 34.35 -9.28
C ALA A 673 80.45 34.89 -10.49
N ALA A 674 79.32 35.55 -10.26
CA ALA A 674 78.39 35.99 -11.32
C ALA A 674 78.79 37.33 -11.95
N SER A 675 79.31 38.25 -11.15
CA SER A 675 79.80 39.57 -11.59
C SER A 675 81.31 39.60 -11.86
N GLY A 676 82.02 38.55 -11.42
CA GLY A 676 83.47 38.45 -11.40
C GLY A 676 84.05 38.91 -10.05
N PHE A 677 85.12 38.25 -9.62
CA PHE A 677 85.85 38.64 -8.42
C PHE A 677 86.74 39.83 -8.68
N THR A 678 86.70 40.79 -7.77
CA THR A 678 87.66 41.88 -7.69
C THR A 678 88.51 41.71 -6.44
N ILE A 679 89.74 41.25 -6.62
CA ILE A 679 90.72 41.22 -5.54
C ILE A 679 91.16 42.66 -5.29
N THR A 680 91.20 43.09 -4.04
CA THR A 680 91.52 44.46 -3.64
C THR A 680 92.51 44.44 -2.51
N ASN A 681 93.71 44.97 -2.72
CA ASN A 681 94.68 45.08 -1.65
C ASN A 681 94.59 46.48 -1.03
N SER A 682 94.43 46.56 0.29
CA SER A 682 94.08 47.78 1.04
C SER A 682 95.10 48.27 2.09
N TYR A 683 95.01 49.57 2.42
CA TYR A 683 95.83 50.38 3.35
C TYR A 683 94.98 51.58 3.94
N SER A 684 95.01 51.97 5.24
CA SER A 684 93.87 52.69 5.98
C SER A 684 93.95 54.21 6.43
N PRO A 685 92.87 55.06 6.22
CA PRO A 685 92.60 56.52 6.64
C PRO A 685 91.36 56.92 7.61
N GLU A 686 90.93 58.23 7.87
CA GLU A 686 90.00 58.92 8.95
C GLU A 686 88.39 58.74 9.08
N THR A 687 87.60 59.22 10.17
CA THR A 687 86.14 58.82 10.64
C THR A 687 84.99 59.80 11.33
N VAL A 688 83.65 59.44 11.57
CA VAL A 688 82.32 60.09 12.10
C VAL A 688 81.17 59.17 12.78
N ASP A 689 80.00 59.63 13.36
CA ASP A 689 78.93 58.83 14.13
C ASP A 689 77.40 58.97 13.69
N VAL A 690 76.49 57.97 13.95
CA VAL A 690 75.03 57.89 13.53
C VAL A 690 74.07 57.21 14.56
N LYS A 691 72.80 57.69 14.74
CA LYS A 691 71.74 57.13 15.66
C LYS A 691 70.42 56.73 14.97
N ALA A 692 69.76 55.64 15.41
CA ALA A 692 68.48 55.13 14.86
C ALA A 692 67.44 54.68 15.93
N THR A 693 66.14 54.72 15.58
CA THR A 693 64.99 54.41 16.46
C THR A 693 64.00 53.43 15.81
N LYS A 694 63.26 52.64 16.62
CA LYS A 694 62.31 51.61 16.16
C LYS A 694 60.92 51.74 16.78
N ASN A 695 59.89 51.60 15.93
CA ASN A 695 58.47 51.60 16.25
C ASN A 695 57.76 50.30 15.77
N TRP A 696 56.64 49.97 16.40
CA TRP A 696 55.79 48.82 16.07
C TRP A 696 54.34 49.27 15.80
N ASP A 697 53.76 48.81 14.69
CA ASP A 697 52.38 49.03 14.23
C ASP A 697 51.64 47.68 14.16
N ASP A 698 51.31 47.12 15.33
CA ASP A 698 50.84 45.74 15.50
C ASP A 698 49.70 45.61 16.53
N GLU A 699 48.91 46.67 16.67
CA GLU A 699 47.79 46.77 17.62
C GLU A 699 48.20 46.36 19.05
N ASN A 700 49.34 46.90 19.50
CA ASN A 700 49.94 46.62 20.80
C ASN A 700 50.19 45.11 21.04
N ASN A 701 50.66 44.41 20.00
CA ASN A 701 50.97 42.99 20.02
C ASN A 701 49.76 42.08 20.35
N GLN A 702 48.58 42.37 19.77
CA GLN A 702 47.33 41.63 20.01
C GLN A 702 47.48 40.10 19.89
N ASP A 703 48.18 39.64 18.84
CA ASP A 703 48.37 38.23 18.51
C ASP A 703 49.60 37.59 19.19
N GLY A 704 50.36 38.36 19.98
CA GLY A 704 51.54 37.87 20.72
C GLY A 704 52.75 37.53 19.83
N LYS A 705 52.82 38.07 18.61
CA LYS A 705 53.84 37.77 17.59
C LYS A 705 55.08 38.66 17.63
N ARG A 706 55.07 39.77 18.39
CA ARG A 706 56.20 40.71 18.45
C ARG A 706 57.45 40.00 19.00
N PRO A 707 58.60 40.03 18.30
CA PRO A 707 59.82 39.39 18.76
C PRO A 707 60.43 40.13 19.96
N THR A 708 61.24 39.41 20.75
CA THR A 708 61.91 39.97 21.94
C THR A 708 63.16 40.78 21.59
N LYS A 709 63.67 40.70 20.35
CA LYS A 709 64.85 41.41 19.83
C LYS A 709 64.80 41.57 18.31
N ILE A 710 65.51 42.56 17.75
CA ILE A 710 65.64 42.81 16.30
C ILE A 710 67.08 43.23 15.94
N THR A 711 67.46 43.14 14.67
CA THR A 711 68.79 43.57 14.18
C THR A 711 68.67 44.76 13.23
N ILE A 712 69.33 45.88 13.56
CA ILE A 712 69.39 47.10 12.74
C ILE A 712 70.79 47.21 12.11
N ASN A 713 70.82 47.47 10.81
CA ASN A 713 72.00 47.58 9.96
C ASN A 713 72.25 49.06 9.61
N LEU A 714 73.50 49.51 9.65
CA LEU A 714 73.94 50.81 9.17
C LEU A 714 74.56 50.68 7.77
N LEU A 715 74.23 51.58 6.86
CA LEU A 715 74.75 51.66 5.50
C LEU A 715 75.52 52.96 5.29
N ALA A 716 76.60 52.89 4.50
CA ALA A 716 77.42 54.01 4.05
C ALA A 716 77.37 54.07 2.51
N ASP A 717 76.95 55.20 1.94
CA ASP A 717 76.64 55.39 0.51
C ASP A 717 75.81 54.25 -0.11
N GLY A 718 74.87 53.71 0.68
CA GLY A 718 73.98 52.63 0.27
C GLY A 718 74.53 51.20 0.42
N GLN A 719 75.71 51.00 1.04
CA GLN A 719 76.24 49.67 1.36
C GLN A 719 76.28 49.41 2.85
N LYS A 720 75.78 48.27 3.33
CA LYS A 720 75.79 47.90 4.76
C LYS A 720 77.24 47.83 5.28
N VAL A 721 77.53 48.59 6.33
CA VAL A 721 78.86 48.73 6.94
C VAL A 721 78.92 48.32 8.41
N ASP A 722 77.78 48.30 9.13
CA ASP A 722 77.70 47.81 10.51
C ASP A 722 76.29 47.26 10.82
N SER A 723 76.12 46.55 11.94
CA SER A 723 74.81 46.11 12.45
C SER A 723 74.82 45.83 13.95
N LYS A 724 73.69 46.08 14.63
CA LYS A 724 73.50 45.85 16.07
C LYS A 724 72.16 45.22 16.38
N GLU A 725 72.15 44.30 17.34
CA GLU A 725 70.93 43.72 17.92
C GLU A 725 70.37 44.64 19.01
N VAL A 726 69.07 44.88 18.99
CA VAL A 726 68.36 45.83 19.86
C VAL A 726 67.20 45.10 20.56
N GLN A 727 66.93 45.48 21.81
CA GLN A 727 65.83 44.98 22.65
C GLN A 727 65.06 46.16 23.25
N ALA A 728 63.83 45.93 23.73
CA ALA A 728 63.03 46.97 24.39
C ALA A 728 63.70 47.48 25.67
N ALA A 729 63.80 48.80 25.83
CA ALA A 729 64.14 49.43 27.09
C ALA A 729 62.99 49.29 28.11
N ALA A 730 63.26 49.57 29.39
CA ALA A 730 62.28 49.45 30.48
C ALA A 730 61.04 50.35 30.32
N ASP A 731 61.14 51.40 29.50
CA ASP A 731 60.04 52.32 29.14
C ASP A 731 59.31 51.93 27.84
N GLY A 732 59.68 50.80 27.22
CA GLY A 732 59.10 50.27 25.99
C GLY A 732 59.72 50.80 24.69
N THR A 733 60.72 51.69 24.75
CA THR A 733 61.37 52.27 23.55
C THR A 733 62.50 51.41 23.00
N TRP A 734 62.78 51.51 21.70
CA TRP A 734 63.82 50.76 20.99
C TRP A 734 64.75 51.72 20.23
N THR A 735 66.03 51.83 20.62
CA THR A 735 67.00 52.77 20.02
C THR A 735 68.41 52.18 19.90
N VAL A 736 69.21 52.64 18.93
CA VAL A 736 70.60 52.19 18.70
C VAL A 736 71.50 53.29 18.15
N GLU A 737 72.80 53.24 18.46
CA GLU A 737 73.84 54.22 18.05
C GLU A 737 75.09 53.54 17.49
N PHE A 738 75.69 54.09 16.43
CA PHE A 738 76.90 53.64 15.73
C PHE A 738 77.96 54.75 15.72
N THR A 739 79.23 54.45 16.03
CA THR A 739 80.28 55.46 16.20
C THR A 739 81.58 55.12 15.44
N LYS A 740 82.43 56.12 15.12
CA LYS A 740 83.77 56.04 14.47
C LYS A 740 83.84 55.48 13.03
N LEU A 741 82.96 55.92 12.15
CA LEU A 741 82.78 55.48 10.75
C LEU A 741 83.56 56.33 9.73
N ALA A 742 84.24 55.77 8.73
CA ALA A 742 85.12 56.54 7.83
C ALA A 742 84.48 57.81 7.22
N LYS A 743 85.15 58.97 7.29
CA LYS A 743 84.58 60.23 6.77
C LYS A 743 84.67 60.33 5.24
N TYR A 744 85.69 59.70 4.62
CA TYR A 744 85.99 59.84 3.18
C TYR A 744 86.36 58.53 2.45
N LYS A 745 85.98 58.44 1.18
CA LYS A 745 86.38 57.39 0.22
C LYS A 745 86.87 58.04 -1.08
N ASP A 746 88.07 57.66 -1.55
CA ASP A 746 88.75 58.23 -2.73
C ASP A 746 88.89 59.77 -2.74
N GLY A 747 88.97 60.38 -1.55
CA GLY A 747 89.04 61.83 -1.36
C GLY A 747 87.68 62.58 -1.26
N LYS A 748 86.52 61.88 -1.21
CA LYS A 748 85.15 62.46 -1.10
C LYS A 748 84.34 61.91 0.10
N GLU A 749 83.40 62.70 0.66
CA GLU A 749 82.67 62.43 1.93
C GLU A 749 81.52 61.40 1.78
N ILE A 750 81.28 60.59 2.82
CA ILE A 750 80.36 59.42 2.83
C ILE A 750 78.99 59.74 3.47
N THR A 751 77.87 59.28 2.88
CA THR A 751 76.47 59.45 3.36
C THR A 751 75.94 58.22 4.09
N TYR A 752 75.44 58.32 5.32
CA TYR A 752 74.95 57.17 6.10
C TYR A 752 73.41 57.02 6.12
N THR A 753 72.90 55.77 6.11
CA THR A 753 71.46 55.38 6.20
C THR A 753 71.31 54.08 7.02
N VAL A 754 70.09 53.60 7.35
CA VAL A 754 69.89 52.31 8.08
C VAL A 754 68.89 51.39 7.40
N THR A 755 69.03 50.08 7.63
CA THR A 755 68.05 49.03 7.26
C THR A 755 67.77 48.10 8.45
N GLU A 756 66.69 47.33 8.42
CA GLU A 756 66.39 46.29 9.42
C GLU A 756 66.41 44.90 8.77
N GLU A 757 66.87 43.89 9.49
CA GLU A 757 66.69 42.49 9.06
C GLU A 757 65.21 42.08 9.17
N ALA A 758 64.75 41.29 8.20
CA ALA A 758 63.33 40.93 8.09
C ALA A 758 62.82 40.26 9.36
N VAL A 759 61.80 40.87 9.99
CA VAL A 759 61.09 40.30 11.13
C VAL A 759 59.96 39.43 10.60
N ALA A 760 60.01 38.13 10.89
CA ALA A 760 59.03 37.16 10.40
C ALA A 760 57.59 37.61 10.74
N GLU A 761 56.69 37.53 9.75
CA GLU A 761 55.28 37.94 9.80
C GLU A 761 55.02 39.47 9.81
N TYR A 762 56.04 40.34 9.85
CA TYR A 762 55.89 41.81 9.83
C TYR A 762 56.39 42.44 8.52
N GLU A 763 55.74 43.51 8.07
CA GLU A 763 56.18 44.37 6.95
C GLU A 763 56.87 45.64 7.49
N SER A 764 58.08 45.94 7.02
CA SER A 764 58.90 47.05 7.55
C SER A 764 58.88 48.29 6.64
N THR A 765 58.91 49.48 7.24
CA THR A 765 59.10 50.77 6.55
C THR A 765 60.18 51.58 7.29
N ILE A 766 61.03 52.29 6.54
CA ILE A 766 62.16 53.06 7.11
C ILE A 766 62.11 54.47 6.54
N THR A 767 62.04 55.47 7.41
CA THR A 767 62.09 56.89 7.05
C THR A 767 63.25 57.52 7.81
N ASP A 768 64.28 57.97 7.08
CA ASP A 768 65.59 58.36 7.60
C ASP A 768 66.22 57.29 8.49
N PHE A 769 66.24 57.52 9.81
CA PHE A 769 66.76 56.59 10.82
C PHE A 769 65.68 56.01 11.74
N THR A 770 64.40 56.18 11.40
CA THR A 770 63.26 55.60 12.13
C THR A 770 62.69 54.40 11.35
N ILE A 771 62.61 53.25 12.00
CA ILE A 771 62.11 51.98 11.43
C ILE A 771 60.75 51.68 12.05
N THR A 772 59.74 51.28 11.26
CA THR A 772 58.40 50.88 11.72
C THR A 772 58.03 49.51 11.14
N ASN A 773 57.69 48.53 11.99
CA ASN A 773 57.18 47.23 11.54
C ASN A 773 55.68 47.09 11.76
N LYS A 774 54.97 46.63 10.72
CA LYS A 774 53.53 46.48 10.69
C LYS A 774 53.12 45.00 10.64
N TYR A 775 52.15 44.60 11.46
CA TYR A 775 51.55 43.25 11.46
C TYR A 775 50.03 43.36 11.49
N ALA A 776 49.35 42.65 10.60
CA ALA A 776 47.89 42.61 10.51
C ALA A 776 47.31 41.41 11.28
N PRO A 777 46.50 41.60 12.35
CA PRO A 777 45.94 40.51 13.15
C PRO A 777 45.01 39.55 12.39
N LYS A 778 44.94 38.28 12.84
CA LYS A 778 44.11 37.23 12.21
C LYS A 778 42.62 37.34 12.59
N ALA A 779 41.74 37.10 11.61
CA ALA A 779 40.28 37.13 11.79
C ALA A 779 39.57 35.85 11.32
N ILE A 780 38.38 35.58 11.89
CA ILE A 780 37.49 34.45 11.58
C ILE A 780 36.06 34.92 11.32
N ASP A 781 35.25 34.06 10.69
CA ASP A 781 33.81 34.26 10.51
C ASP A 781 33.01 33.31 11.42
N TYR A 782 31.92 33.80 12.00
CA TYR A 782 31.03 33.04 12.89
C TYR A 782 29.61 32.99 12.31
N LYS A 783 29.25 31.83 11.74
CA LYS A 783 27.97 31.58 11.08
C LYS A 783 26.86 31.36 12.12
N VAL A 784 25.68 31.90 11.86
CA VAL A 784 24.48 31.74 12.68
C VAL A 784 23.35 31.17 11.82
N THR A 785 22.71 30.13 12.32
CA THR A 785 21.53 29.51 11.70
C THR A 785 20.31 29.77 12.59
N LYS A 786 19.30 30.45 12.06
CA LYS A 786 18.01 30.65 12.72
C LYS A 786 17.01 29.63 12.18
N VAL A 787 16.40 28.85 13.06
CA VAL A 787 15.36 27.87 12.75
C VAL A 787 14.03 28.32 13.34
N TRP A 788 12.97 28.23 12.54
CA TRP A 788 11.58 28.47 12.93
C TRP A 788 10.85 27.13 13.06
N ASN A 789 10.39 26.81 14.26
CA ASN A 789 9.55 25.66 14.54
C ASN A 789 8.12 26.13 14.83
N ASP A 790 7.43 26.57 13.77
CA ASP A 790 6.13 27.27 13.82
C ASP A 790 5.15 26.78 12.75
N ALA A 791 5.32 25.52 12.31
CA ALA A 791 4.55 24.89 11.24
C ALA A 791 4.51 25.71 9.94
N ASN A 792 5.69 26.16 9.45
CA ASN A 792 5.82 27.01 8.26
C ASN A 792 5.09 28.35 8.37
N ASN A 793 5.13 28.98 9.54
CA ASN A 793 4.42 30.23 9.83
C ASN A 793 2.90 30.14 9.59
N GLN A 794 2.28 29.02 9.99
CA GLN A 794 0.84 28.75 9.79
C GLN A 794 -0.05 29.93 10.23
N ASP A 795 0.23 30.47 11.42
CA ASP A 795 -0.54 31.54 12.06
C ASP A 795 -0.18 32.94 11.57
N GLY A 796 0.86 33.10 10.72
CA GLY A 796 1.34 34.40 10.26
C GLY A 796 2.00 35.26 11.35
N LYS A 797 2.34 34.67 12.50
CA LYS A 797 2.92 35.36 13.67
C LYS A 797 4.44 35.49 13.61
N ARG A 798 5.12 34.87 12.64
CA ARG A 798 6.57 34.99 12.48
C ARG A 798 6.94 36.46 12.21
N PRO A 799 7.83 37.07 12.99
CA PRO A 799 8.27 38.44 12.77
C PRO A 799 9.08 38.56 11.48
N GLU A 800 9.18 39.77 10.95
CA GLU A 800 9.96 40.05 9.73
C GLU A 800 11.48 39.91 9.93
N SER A 801 11.93 40.04 11.18
CA SER A 801 13.34 39.94 11.56
C SER A 801 13.53 39.44 12.98
N VAL A 802 14.69 38.85 13.25
CA VAL A 802 15.18 38.56 14.60
C VAL A 802 16.59 39.06 14.76
N THR A 803 16.97 39.46 15.97
CA THR A 803 18.31 39.99 16.23
C THR A 803 19.04 39.09 17.21
N VAL A 804 20.27 38.69 16.88
CA VAL A 804 21.15 37.93 17.77
C VAL A 804 22.34 38.80 18.20
N GLN A 805 22.74 38.67 19.46
CA GLN A 805 23.91 39.32 20.05
C GLN A 805 25.07 38.33 20.12
N LEU A 806 26.25 38.75 19.67
CA LEU A 806 27.49 37.98 19.80
C LEU A 806 28.10 38.18 21.18
N TYR A 807 28.62 37.10 21.76
CA TYR A 807 29.38 37.05 23.01
C TYR A 807 30.76 36.49 22.75
N LYS A 808 31.76 36.98 23.47
CA LYS A 808 33.14 36.48 23.44
C LYS A 808 33.57 36.00 24.82
N LYS A 809 34.40 34.95 24.84
CA LYS A 809 35.06 34.42 26.05
C LYS A 809 36.55 34.23 25.76
N VAL A 810 37.41 34.69 26.67
CA VAL A 810 38.87 34.58 26.56
C VAL A 810 39.40 33.83 27.79
N GLY A 811 40.00 32.65 27.60
CA GLY A 811 40.40 31.78 28.70
C GLY A 811 39.22 31.33 29.58
N ASP A 812 39.37 31.39 30.91
CA ASP A 812 38.35 30.93 31.87
C ASP A 812 37.30 32.00 32.26
N ALA A 813 37.36 33.20 31.68
CA ALA A 813 36.42 34.27 31.99
C ALA A 813 34.97 33.94 31.58
N ASP A 814 33.99 34.60 32.19
CA ASP A 814 32.59 34.50 31.76
C ASP A 814 32.37 35.17 30.40
N PRO A 815 31.47 34.65 29.54
CA PRO A 815 31.18 35.26 28.24
C PRO A 815 30.64 36.68 28.40
N VAL A 816 31.29 37.64 27.74
CA VAL A 816 30.87 39.05 27.70
C VAL A 816 30.31 39.41 26.34
N ALA A 817 29.27 40.26 26.31
CA ALA A 817 28.68 40.71 25.07
C ALA A 817 29.69 41.56 24.27
N VAL A 818 29.82 41.30 22.98
CA VAL A 818 30.65 42.12 22.09
C VAL A 818 29.85 43.37 21.70
N GLU A 819 30.21 44.49 22.28
CA GLU A 819 29.49 45.76 22.08
C GLU A 819 29.44 46.16 20.59
N GLY A 820 28.26 46.60 20.13
CA GLY A 820 28.02 46.95 18.73
C GLY A 820 27.93 45.77 17.74
N LYS A 821 28.16 44.51 18.15
CA LYS A 821 28.07 43.32 17.29
C LYS A 821 26.75 42.56 17.48
N LYS A 822 25.70 43.09 16.85
CA LYS A 822 24.41 42.41 16.65
C LYS A 822 24.24 42.01 15.20
N LEU A 823 23.56 40.89 14.95
CA LEU A 823 23.22 40.39 13.62
C LEU A 823 21.71 40.28 13.52
N THR A 824 21.12 41.03 12.61
CA THR A 824 19.68 40.96 12.33
C THR A 824 19.46 40.05 11.13
N LEU A 825 18.78 38.93 11.36
CA LEU A 825 18.37 38.00 10.31
C LEU A 825 16.96 38.36 9.85
N THR A 826 16.74 38.34 8.55
CA THR A 826 15.48 38.68 7.89
C THR A 826 15.07 37.60 6.90
N ALA A 827 13.89 37.73 6.30
CA ALA A 827 13.45 36.83 5.22
C ALA A 827 14.37 36.83 3.97
N LYS A 828 15.28 37.81 3.81
CA LYS A 828 16.29 37.81 2.73
C LYS A 828 17.39 36.77 2.94
N ASP A 829 17.62 36.38 4.20
CA ASP A 829 18.66 35.45 4.62
C ASP A 829 18.16 33.99 4.61
N LYS A 830 16.99 33.75 4.01
CA LYS A 830 16.37 32.43 3.95
C LYS A 830 17.18 31.46 3.09
N THR A 831 17.37 30.26 3.61
CA THR A 831 17.90 29.12 2.88
C THR A 831 16.79 28.15 2.50
N ASP A 832 15.75 28.06 3.33
CA ASP A 832 14.51 27.36 3.06
C ASP A 832 13.32 28.07 3.76
N ALA A 833 12.15 27.41 3.81
CA ALA A 833 10.92 27.98 4.39
C ALA A 833 11.05 28.32 5.89
N ASN A 834 11.90 27.63 6.66
CA ASN A 834 12.02 27.75 8.11
C ASN A 834 13.43 28.08 8.60
N THR A 835 14.41 28.17 7.71
CA THR A 835 15.81 28.36 8.09
C THR A 835 16.38 29.63 7.49
N TRP A 836 16.89 30.53 8.33
CA TRP A 836 17.65 31.72 7.92
C TRP A 836 19.11 31.58 8.33
N VAL A 837 20.03 32.05 7.49
CA VAL A 837 21.47 31.90 7.71
C VAL A 837 22.18 33.22 7.43
N ALA A 838 22.92 33.71 8.41
CA ALA A 838 23.76 34.89 8.30
C ALA A 838 25.06 34.69 9.09
N SER A 839 26.06 35.56 8.95
CA SER A 839 27.33 35.40 9.65
C SER A 839 27.85 36.73 10.20
N PHE A 840 28.53 36.67 11.34
CA PHE A 840 29.43 37.74 11.78
C PHE A 840 30.77 37.54 11.08
N THR A 841 31.23 38.54 10.33
CA THR A 841 32.51 38.47 9.61
C THR A 841 33.59 39.32 10.26
N ASN A 842 34.85 38.98 9.97
CA ASN A 842 36.04 39.70 10.44
C ASN A 842 36.10 39.82 11.98
N LEU A 843 35.87 38.72 12.69
CA LEU A 843 36.01 38.66 14.15
C LEU A 843 37.45 38.31 14.54
N PRO A 844 38.07 38.96 15.53
CA PRO A 844 39.44 38.63 15.94
C PRO A 844 39.53 37.18 16.44
N GLN A 845 40.56 36.45 16.01
CA GLN A 845 40.78 35.08 16.50
C GLN A 845 41.37 35.06 17.92
N TYR A 846 42.19 36.08 18.25
CA TYR A 846 42.93 36.18 19.50
C TYR A 846 42.71 37.53 20.20
N GLU A 847 42.74 37.51 21.54
CA GLU A 847 42.76 38.69 22.39
C GLU A 847 43.85 38.52 23.45
N ALA A 848 44.81 39.43 23.47
CA ALA A 848 45.98 39.38 24.36
C ALA A 848 46.73 38.02 24.29
N GLY A 849 46.90 37.47 23.09
CA GLY A 849 47.59 36.19 22.86
C GLY A 849 46.82 34.91 23.24
N LYS A 850 45.53 35.00 23.63
CA LYS A 850 44.67 33.84 23.92
C LYS A 850 43.52 33.74 22.91
N GLU A 851 43.17 32.52 22.52
CA GLU A 851 42.10 32.27 21.54
C GLU A 851 40.73 32.65 22.11
N ILE A 852 39.90 33.27 21.28
CA ILE A 852 38.55 33.74 21.65
C ILE A 852 37.52 32.66 21.32
N ALA A 853 36.74 32.24 22.31
CA ALA A 853 35.56 31.39 22.11
C ALA A 853 34.30 32.26 21.94
N TYR A 854 33.64 32.16 20.78
CA TYR A 854 32.43 32.92 20.47
C TYR A 854 31.15 32.12 20.74
N SER A 855 30.12 32.81 21.24
CA SER A 855 28.76 32.29 21.43
C SER A 855 27.71 33.36 21.09
N ILE A 856 26.45 32.98 21.01
CA ILE A 856 25.35 33.88 20.62
C ILE A 856 24.17 33.77 21.57
N LYS A 857 23.36 34.83 21.61
CA LYS A 857 22.06 34.84 22.27
C LYS A 857 21.06 35.63 21.42
N GLU A 858 19.84 35.12 21.27
CA GLU A 858 18.76 35.90 20.66
C GLU A 858 18.32 37.03 21.59
N VAL A 859 18.18 38.23 21.03
CA VAL A 859 17.72 39.43 21.70
C VAL A 859 16.27 39.65 21.30
N ASP A 860 15.41 39.99 22.27
CA ASP A 860 13.99 40.29 22.07
C ASP A 860 13.21 39.14 21.42
N VAL A 861 13.08 38.03 22.14
CA VAL A 861 12.31 36.85 21.69
C VAL A 861 10.91 37.28 21.23
N PRO A 862 10.49 36.96 20.00
CA PRO A 862 9.21 37.39 19.44
C PRO A 862 8.03 36.94 20.32
N ALA A 863 7.03 37.81 20.48
CA ALA A 863 5.86 37.51 21.30
C ALA A 863 5.15 36.23 20.81
N GLY A 864 4.92 35.28 21.74
CA GLY A 864 4.31 33.99 21.43
C GLY A 864 5.29 32.89 20.99
N TYR A 865 6.60 33.16 20.97
CA TYR A 865 7.64 32.18 20.69
C TYR A 865 8.48 31.86 21.93
N GLU A 866 8.96 30.63 22.00
CA GLU A 866 10.01 30.21 22.94
C GLU A 866 11.33 30.02 22.20
N ALA A 867 12.39 30.70 22.65
CA ALA A 867 13.71 30.65 22.04
C ALA A 867 14.63 29.65 22.74
N SER A 868 15.45 28.94 21.95
CA SER A 868 16.54 28.09 22.42
C SER A 868 17.79 28.29 21.55
N VAL A 869 18.97 28.14 22.15
CA VAL A 869 20.26 28.27 21.44
C VAL A 869 21.10 27.03 21.71
N THR A 870 21.59 26.38 20.65
CA THR A 870 22.51 25.24 20.73
C THR A 870 23.66 25.47 19.74
N GLY A 871 24.84 25.77 20.27
CA GLY A 871 26.00 26.15 19.45
C GLY A 871 25.72 27.41 18.61
N GLN A 872 25.77 27.25 17.28
CA GLN A 872 25.51 28.30 16.29
C GLN A 872 24.05 28.34 15.79
N VAL A 873 23.17 27.52 16.36
CA VAL A 873 21.76 27.41 15.96
C VAL A 873 20.86 28.07 16.99
N VAL A 874 19.97 28.94 16.52
CA VAL A 874 18.93 29.60 17.31
C VAL A 874 17.57 29.10 16.84
N THR A 875 16.78 28.49 17.71
CA THR A 875 15.46 27.93 17.35
C THR A 875 14.34 28.67 18.08
N ASN A 876 13.38 29.23 17.34
CA ASN A 876 12.13 29.78 17.90
C ASN A 876 10.98 28.82 17.64
N THR A 877 10.31 28.39 18.70
CA THR A 877 9.17 27.46 18.63
C THR A 877 7.86 28.18 18.92
N HIS A 878 6.85 27.95 18.09
CA HIS A 878 5.48 28.44 18.27
C HIS A 878 4.48 27.32 17.99
N ASN A 879 3.59 27.06 18.95
CA ASN A 879 2.50 26.09 18.80
C ASN A 879 1.30 26.78 18.13
N PRO A 880 0.90 26.38 16.91
CA PRO A 880 -0.15 27.07 16.14
C PRO A 880 -1.55 26.95 16.75
N ASP A 881 -2.40 27.95 16.51
CA ASP A 881 -3.79 27.97 16.97
C ASP A 881 -4.65 26.91 16.24
N THR A 882 -5.52 26.22 16.99
CA THR A 882 -6.44 25.20 16.45
C THR A 882 -7.90 25.51 16.79
N VAL A 883 -8.82 24.88 16.05
CA VAL A 883 -10.27 24.91 16.26
C VAL A 883 -10.82 23.49 16.30
N ILE A 884 -11.81 23.26 17.15
CA ILE A 884 -12.52 21.98 17.27
C ILE A 884 -13.99 22.22 16.92
N LEU A 885 -14.52 21.44 15.98
CA LEU A 885 -15.92 21.43 15.62
C LEU A 885 -16.59 20.29 16.37
N SER A 886 -17.67 20.58 17.08
CA SER A 886 -18.47 19.57 17.77
C SER A 886 -19.92 19.65 17.36
N GLY A 887 -20.67 18.58 17.61
CA GLY A 887 -22.09 18.61 17.33
C GLY A 887 -22.86 17.38 17.76
N THR A 888 -24.17 17.46 17.55
CA THR A 888 -25.11 16.38 17.88
C THR A 888 -25.89 15.95 16.65
N LYS A 889 -26.16 14.65 16.57
CA LYS A 889 -27.04 14.04 15.57
C LYS A 889 -28.41 13.80 16.21
N VAL A 890 -29.45 14.30 15.56
CA VAL A 890 -30.84 14.16 15.98
C VAL A 890 -31.61 13.38 14.91
N TRP A 891 -32.44 12.45 15.36
CA TRP A 891 -33.33 11.65 14.51
C TRP A 891 -34.79 12.04 14.80
N LYS A 892 -35.50 12.47 13.76
CA LYS A 892 -36.95 12.74 13.76
C LYS A 892 -37.65 11.67 12.91
N ASP A 893 -37.80 10.49 13.48
CA ASP A 893 -38.33 9.29 12.80
C ASP A 893 -39.22 8.43 13.71
N ASN A 894 -39.90 9.08 14.66
CA ASN A 894 -40.76 8.45 15.66
C ASN A 894 -40.05 7.29 16.40
N ASN A 895 -38.86 7.54 16.94
CA ASN A 895 -38.05 6.52 17.62
C ASN A 895 -37.76 5.28 16.75
N ASN A 896 -37.44 5.50 15.48
CA ASN A 896 -37.13 4.42 14.52
C ASN A 896 -38.28 3.42 14.34
N GLN A 897 -39.52 3.91 14.30
CA GLN A 897 -40.75 3.09 14.19
C GLN A 897 -40.67 2.04 13.06
N ASP A 898 -40.15 2.43 11.89
CA ASP A 898 -40.07 1.59 10.69
C ASP A 898 -38.76 0.77 10.59
N GLY A 899 -37.86 0.88 11.57
CA GLY A 899 -36.57 0.17 11.55
C GLY A 899 -35.62 0.60 10.42
N LYS A 900 -35.79 1.82 9.87
CA LYS A 900 -35.00 2.34 8.74
C LYS A 900 -33.78 3.15 9.16
N ARG A 901 -33.64 3.48 10.44
CA ARG A 901 -32.47 4.20 10.96
C ARG A 901 -31.23 3.33 10.83
N THR A 902 -30.20 3.88 10.19
CA THR A 902 -28.87 3.26 10.13
C THR A 902 -28.22 3.23 11.51
N SER A 903 -27.35 2.24 11.76
CA SER A 903 -26.61 2.11 13.02
C SER A 903 -25.56 3.22 13.22
N SER A 904 -25.06 3.80 12.12
CA SER A 904 -24.16 4.95 12.14
C SER A 904 -24.32 5.84 10.90
N VAL A 905 -23.90 7.09 11.03
CA VAL A 905 -23.80 8.07 9.93
C VAL A 905 -22.38 8.61 9.86
N LYS A 906 -22.00 9.12 8.69
CA LYS A 906 -20.69 9.74 8.47
C LYS A 906 -20.85 11.26 8.36
N VAL A 907 -20.23 11.97 9.28
CA VAL A 907 -20.18 13.43 9.32
C VAL A 907 -18.84 13.88 8.77
N GLN A 908 -18.86 14.65 7.69
CA GLN A 908 -17.69 15.21 7.05
C GLN A 908 -17.46 16.64 7.53
N ILE A 909 -16.22 16.95 7.92
CA ILE A 909 -15.76 18.30 8.17
C ILE A 909 -15.12 18.82 6.89
N LEU A 910 -15.68 19.90 6.34
CA LEU A 910 -15.21 20.51 5.11
C LEU A 910 -14.40 21.76 5.43
N LYS A 911 -13.24 21.86 4.82
CA LYS A 911 -12.43 23.06 4.75
C LYS A 911 -12.84 23.88 3.53
N ASN A 912 -13.15 25.16 3.77
CA ASN A 912 -13.58 26.14 2.78
C ASN A 912 -14.73 25.64 1.87
N ASP A 913 -15.65 24.86 2.46
CA ASP A 913 -16.83 24.26 1.80
C ASP A 913 -16.52 23.29 0.63
N LYS A 914 -15.27 22.84 0.47
CA LYS A 914 -14.84 22.04 -0.70
C LYS A 914 -14.13 20.74 -0.32
N GLU A 915 -13.12 20.83 0.54
CA GLU A 915 -12.21 19.72 0.83
C GLU A 915 -12.65 19.01 2.11
N VAL A 916 -12.82 17.68 2.05
CA VAL A 916 -13.12 16.89 3.25
C VAL A 916 -11.81 16.65 4.01
N VAL A 917 -11.65 17.29 5.17
CA VAL A 917 -10.44 17.21 6.00
C VAL A 917 -10.53 16.19 7.14
N GLN A 918 -11.75 15.75 7.44
CA GLN A 918 -12.03 14.70 8.40
C GLN A 918 -13.40 14.09 8.11
N GLU A 919 -13.53 12.78 8.26
CA GLU A 919 -14.81 12.07 8.28
C GLU A 919 -14.95 11.36 9.62
N ILE A 920 -16.07 11.58 10.30
CA ILE A 920 -16.33 11.11 11.66
C ILE A 920 -17.56 10.22 11.62
N GLU A 921 -17.41 8.98 12.09
CA GLU A 921 -18.55 8.08 12.26
C GLU A 921 -19.28 8.41 13.56
N VAL A 922 -20.59 8.63 13.46
CA VAL A 922 -21.47 9.00 14.57
C VAL A 922 -22.53 7.92 14.73
N SER A 923 -22.64 7.37 15.92
CA SER A 923 -23.52 6.23 16.21
C SER A 923 -24.15 6.35 17.60
N GLU A 924 -24.98 5.39 17.96
CA GLU A 924 -25.53 5.29 19.31
C GLU A 924 -24.43 5.10 20.37
N ALA A 925 -23.36 4.38 20.04
CA ALA A 925 -22.21 4.19 20.93
C ALA A 925 -21.47 5.51 21.23
N THR A 926 -21.47 6.46 20.29
CA THR A 926 -20.93 7.82 20.51
C THR A 926 -21.94 8.76 21.17
N GLY A 927 -23.11 8.24 21.58
CA GLY A 927 -24.21 9.03 22.12
C GLY A 927 -24.81 9.99 21.09
N TRP A 928 -24.66 9.69 19.79
CA TRP A 928 -25.02 10.56 18.67
C TRP A 928 -24.34 11.94 18.74
N LYS A 929 -23.08 11.98 19.20
CA LYS A 929 -22.24 13.18 19.25
C LYS A 929 -21.00 12.98 18.40
N PHE A 930 -20.46 14.09 17.89
CA PHE A 930 -19.18 14.12 17.21
C PHE A 930 -18.34 15.29 17.69
N GLU A 931 -17.03 15.10 17.63
CA GLU A 931 -16.02 16.10 17.86
C GLU A 931 -14.89 15.88 16.85
N SER A 932 -14.48 16.93 16.15
CA SER A 932 -13.38 16.88 15.20
C SER A 932 -12.05 16.77 15.96
N LYS A 933 -10.98 16.38 15.25
CA LYS A 933 -9.63 16.63 15.74
C LYS A 933 -9.40 18.14 15.87
N ALA A 934 -8.34 18.55 16.57
CA ALA A 934 -7.87 19.92 16.54
C ALA A 934 -7.44 20.27 15.10
N LEU A 935 -8.19 21.13 14.43
CA LEU A 935 -7.94 21.55 13.05
C LEU A 935 -7.23 22.91 13.04
N PRO A 936 -6.32 23.19 12.09
CA PRO A 936 -5.65 24.49 11.99
C PRO A 936 -6.68 25.63 11.93
N LYS A 937 -6.54 26.65 12.77
CA LYS A 937 -7.44 27.81 12.73
C LYS A 937 -7.15 28.74 11.55
N TYR A 938 -5.88 28.82 11.15
CA TYR A 938 -5.40 29.67 10.06
C TYR A 938 -4.62 28.85 9.03
N GLU A 939 -4.67 29.29 7.77
CA GLU A 939 -3.80 28.83 6.68
C GLU A 939 -3.22 30.06 5.99
N ASN A 940 -1.88 30.15 5.98
CA ASN A 940 -1.17 31.32 5.45
C ASN A 940 -1.64 32.65 6.07
N GLY A 941 -1.90 32.67 7.37
CA GLY A 941 -2.39 33.86 8.09
C GLY A 941 -3.86 34.25 7.80
N LYS A 942 -4.61 33.46 7.03
CA LYS A 942 -6.05 33.67 6.78
C LYS A 942 -6.90 32.68 7.58
N LEU A 943 -7.99 33.16 8.16
CA LEU A 943 -8.92 32.31 8.93
C LEU A 943 -9.53 31.25 8.00
N ILE A 944 -9.42 29.98 8.39
CA ILE A 944 -10.00 28.87 7.63
C ILE A 944 -11.48 28.74 8.00
N LYS A 945 -12.36 28.68 7.00
CA LYS A 945 -13.78 28.41 7.22
C LYS A 945 -13.99 26.89 7.26
N TYR A 946 -14.47 26.36 8.38
CA TYR A 946 -14.89 24.97 8.48
C TYR A 946 -16.40 24.85 8.56
N THR A 947 -16.96 23.91 7.80
CA THR A 947 -18.39 23.55 7.82
C THR A 947 -18.58 22.06 7.97
N VAL A 948 -19.80 21.65 8.30
CA VAL A 948 -20.17 20.26 8.52
C VAL A 948 -21.14 19.82 7.43
N LYS A 949 -20.94 18.62 6.88
CA LYS A 949 -21.84 17.95 5.94
C LYS A 949 -22.08 16.52 6.40
N GLU A 950 -23.30 16.03 6.24
CA GLU A 950 -23.60 14.61 6.43
C GLU A 950 -23.57 13.88 5.08
N VAL A 951 -22.98 12.68 5.06
CA VAL A 951 -23.11 11.77 3.91
C VAL A 951 -24.58 11.35 3.80
N VAL A 952 -25.14 11.43 2.59
CA VAL A 952 -26.57 11.22 2.34
C VAL A 952 -27.07 9.90 2.95
N VAL A 953 -28.03 10.01 3.87
CA VAL A 953 -28.73 8.86 4.46
C VAL A 953 -29.96 8.56 3.61
N LYS A 954 -29.95 7.41 2.92
CA LYS A 954 -31.01 7.00 1.99
C LYS A 954 -32.39 6.99 2.68
N GLY A 955 -33.35 7.72 2.12
CA GLY A 955 -34.73 7.79 2.63
C GLY A 955 -34.98 8.87 3.68
N TYR A 956 -33.95 9.54 4.19
CA TYR A 956 -34.09 10.63 5.16
C TYR A 956 -33.81 11.99 4.51
N THR A 957 -34.47 13.04 5.00
CA THR A 957 -34.16 14.43 4.66
C THR A 957 -33.27 15.02 5.76
N SER A 958 -32.07 15.49 5.41
CA SER A 958 -31.08 16.01 6.36
C SER A 958 -31.07 17.53 6.40
N THR A 959 -31.00 18.11 7.60
CA THR A 959 -30.85 19.55 7.85
C THR A 959 -29.73 19.80 8.86
N ILE A 960 -28.92 20.84 8.63
CA ILE A 960 -27.77 21.18 9.49
C ILE A 960 -27.97 22.61 10.01
N THR A 961 -27.95 22.77 11.32
CA THR A 961 -28.09 24.08 11.99
C THR A 961 -26.90 24.35 12.89
N THR A 962 -26.40 25.58 12.89
CA THR A 962 -25.29 26.02 13.75
C THR A 962 -25.86 26.72 14.99
N GLU A 963 -25.50 26.24 16.19
CA GLU A 963 -26.02 26.79 17.45
C GLU A 963 -25.17 27.96 17.98
N LYS A 964 -23.84 27.80 17.94
CA LYS A 964 -22.79 28.79 18.27
C LYS A 964 -21.57 28.46 17.40
N GLU A 965 -20.62 29.40 17.22
CA GLU A 965 -19.40 29.15 16.44
C GLU A 965 -18.73 27.83 16.87
N GLY A 966 -18.60 26.89 15.92
CA GLY A 966 -17.99 25.57 16.16
C GLY A 966 -18.92 24.47 16.69
N LYS A 967 -20.22 24.74 16.93
CA LYS A 967 -21.19 23.74 17.42
C LYS A 967 -22.39 23.56 16.48
N TYR A 968 -22.60 22.32 16.04
CA TYR A 968 -23.58 21.96 15.01
C TYR A 968 -24.63 20.96 15.50
N THR A 969 -25.82 21.01 14.92
CA THR A 969 -26.86 20.01 15.09
C THR A 969 -27.33 19.54 13.72
N ILE A 970 -27.20 18.23 13.47
CA ILE A 970 -27.59 17.57 12.23
C ILE A 970 -28.88 16.81 12.50
N THR A 971 -29.98 17.16 11.83
CA THR A 971 -31.28 16.51 12.01
C THR A 971 -31.64 15.71 10.77
N ASN A 972 -31.87 14.40 10.93
CA ASN A 972 -32.46 13.56 9.91
C ASN A 972 -33.94 13.34 10.19
N GLU A 973 -34.78 13.64 9.21
CA GLU A 973 -36.23 13.48 9.29
C GLU A 973 -36.73 12.40 8.33
N TYR A 974 -37.59 11.51 8.85
CA TYR A 974 -38.24 10.44 8.11
C TYR A 974 -39.69 10.33 8.56
N THR A 975 -40.61 10.31 7.60
CA THR A 975 -42.05 10.17 7.85
C THR A 975 -42.42 8.68 7.78
N PRO A 976 -42.91 8.06 8.88
CA PRO A 976 -43.26 6.64 8.91
C PRO A 976 -44.37 6.25 7.93
N GLU A 977 -44.29 5.02 7.43
CA GLU A 977 -45.21 4.49 6.42
C GLU A 977 -46.61 4.21 6.99
N LYS A 978 -47.65 4.65 6.26
CA LYS A 978 -49.06 4.43 6.60
C LYS A 978 -49.73 3.47 5.62
N ILE A 979 -50.65 2.63 6.10
CA ILE A 979 -51.44 1.68 5.31
C ILE A 979 -52.94 1.85 5.56
N ALA A 980 -53.73 1.24 4.68
CA ALA A 980 -55.17 1.07 4.83
C ALA A 980 -55.52 -0.42 4.77
N VAL A 981 -56.49 -0.85 5.55
CA VAL A 981 -57.00 -2.23 5.55
C VAL A 981 -58.51 -2.19 5.39
N SER A 982 -59.04 -3.07 4.56
CA SER A 982 -60.48 -3.18 4.30
C SER A 982 -60.95 -4.62 4.49
N GLY A 983 -62.25 -4.76 4.74
CA GLY A 983 -62.88 -6.03 5.02
C GLY A 983 -64.30 -6.10 4.49
N GLN A 984 -64.80 -7.32 4.36
CA GLN A 984 -66.14 -7.62 3.89
C GLN A 984 -66.89 -8.50 4.90
N LYS A 985 -68.15 -8.13 5.13
CA LYS A 985 -69.10 -8.91 5.91
C LYS A 985 -69.90 -9.84 4.99
N THR A 986 -69.95 -11.12 5.35
CA THR A 986 -70.71 -12.16 4.67
C THR A 986 -71.78 -12.73 5.59
N TRP A 987 -72.96 -13.02 5.03
CA TRP A 987 -74.09 -13.64 5.74
C TRP A 987 -74.36 -15.02 5.14
N ILE A 988 -74.40 -16.06 5.99
CA ILE A 988 -74.79 -17.43 5.64
C ILE A 988 -76.07 -17.75 6.41
N ASP A 989 -77.21 -17.37 5.84
CA ASP A 989 -78.53 -17.37 6.51
C ASP A 989 -79.70 -17.64 5.55
N ASN A 990 -79.44 -18.36 4.45
CA ASN A 990 -80.40 -18.61 3.37
C ASN A 990 -81.08 -17.35 2.83
N ASN A 991 -80.29 -16.29 2.62
CA ASN A 991 -80.78 -15.00 2.12
C ASN A 991 -81.83 -14.36 3.03
N ASP A 992 -81.54 -14.36 4.34
CA ASP A 992 -82.39 -13.78 5.39
C ASP A 992 -83.81 -14.37 5.43
N GLN A 993 -83.93 -15.70 5.25
CA GLN A 993 -85.20 -16.44 5.24
C GLN A 993 -86.09 -16.14 6.46
N ASP A 994 -85.46 -16.02 7.63
CA ASP A 994 -86.13 -15.81 8.92
C ASP A 994 -86.26 -14.32 9.32
N ARG A 995 -85.76 -13.39 8.49
CA ARG A 995 -85.84 -11.92 8.69
C ARG A 995 -85.27 -11.41 10.00
N ILE A 996 -84.17 -12.02 10.43
CA ILE A 996 -83.47 -11.67 11.68
C ILE A 996 -82.13 -11.00 11.42
N ARG A 997 -81.73 -10.81 10.15
CA ARG A 997 -80.51 -10.09 9.81
C ARG A 997 -80.63 -8.61 10.23
N PRO A 998 -79.70 -8.08 11.04
CA PRO A 998 -79.73 -6.67 11.42
C PRO A 998 -79.42 -5.75 10.23
N ALA A 999 -79.83 -4.48 10.32
CA ALA A 999 -79.57 -3.48 9.28
C ALA A 999 -78.08 -3.11 9.13
N SER A 1000 -77.28 -3.30 10.19
CA SER A 1000 -75.86 -2.98 10.24
C SER A 1000 -75.12 -3.85 11.25
N ILE A 1001 -73.81 -3.99 11.08
CA ILE A 1001 -72.91 -4.50 12.12
C ILE A 1001 -71.76 -3.53 12.35
N THR A 1002 -71.18 -3.58 13.54
CA THR A 1002 -69.98 -2.80 13.89
C THR A 1002 -68.81 -3.76 14.06
N VAL A 1003 -67.70 -3.47 13.40
CA VAL A 1003 -66.44 -4.16 13.58
C VAL A 1003 -65.44 -3.25 14.28
N LYS A 1004 -64.61 -3.83 15.14
CA LYS A 1004 -63.48 -3.13 15.75
C LYS A 1004 -62.16 -3.66 15.21
N LEU A 1005 -61.20 -2.77 15.05
CA LEU A 1005 -59.86 -3.09 14.56
C LEU A 1005 -58.94 -3.40 15.74
N LEU A 1006 -58.21 -4.51 15.61
CA LEU A 1006 -57.15 -4.91 16.53
C LEU A 1006 -55.80 -4.78 15.83
N ALA A 1007 -54.80 -4.29 16.55
CA ALA A 1007 -53.40 -4.24 16.15
C ALA A 1007 -52.61 -5.17 17.07
N ASN A 1008 -51.93 -6.18 16.51
CA ASN A 1008 -51.20 -7.20 17.27
C ASN A 1008 -52.07 -7.84 18.39
N GLY A 1009 -53.34 -8.11 18.08
CA GLY A 1009 -54.32 -8.68 19.02
C GLY A 1009 -54.86 -7.72 20.09
N LYS A 1010 -54.45 -6.44 20.10
CA LYS A 1010 -54.97 -5.42 21.04
C LYS A 1010 -55.95 -4.48 20.35
N ASP A 1011 -57.01 -4.12 21.06
CA ASP A 1011 -58.03 -3.18 20.56
C ASP A 1011 -57.43 -1.80 20.29
N THR A 1012 -57.61 -1.28 19.08
CA THR A 1012 -57.12 0.06 18.69
C THR A 1012 -58.08 1.18 19.06
N GLY A 1013 -59.31 0.85 19.50
CA GLY A 1013 -60.40 1.80 19.70
C GLY A 1013 -61.03 2.32 18.40
N LYS A 1014 -60.53 1.92 17.23
CA LYS A 1014 -61.12 2.24 15.93
C LYS A 1014 -62.23 1.24 15.60
N THR A 1015 -63.39 1.74 15.21
CA THR A 1015 -64.52 0.94 14.74
C THR A 1015 -64.97 1.37 13.35
N ALA A 1016 -65.59 0.45 12.62
CA ALA A 1016 -66.23 0.73 11.34
C ALA A 1016 -67.55 -0.02 11.26
N THR A 1017 -68.50 0.52 10.49
CA THR A 1017 -69.84 -0.06 10.35
C THR A 1017 -70.00 -0.58 8.92
N ALA A 1018 -70.53 -1.79 8.79
CA ALA A 1018 -70.96 -2.34 7.50
C ALA A 1018 -72.48 -2.44 7.45
N THR A 1019 -73.06 -2.02 6.32
CA THR A 1019 -74.50 -2.02 6.06
C THR A 1019 -74.77 -2.60 4.68
N ALA A 1020 -76.04 -2.84 4.35
CA ALA A 1020 -76.43 -3.23 3.00
C ALA A 1020 -76.05 -2.15 1.94
N GLU A 1021 -76.10 -0.86 2.31
CA GLU A 1021 -75.76 0.26 1.42
C GLU A 1021 -74.28 0.31 1.07
N THR A 1022 -73.39 -0.07 2.00
CA THR A 1022 -71.94 -0.17 1.73
C THR A 1022 -71.56 -1.48 1.02
N GLY A 1023 -72.55 -2.27 0.59
CA GLY A 1023 -72.33 -3.62 0.07
C GLY A 1023 -71.69 -4.54 1.12
N TRP A 1024 -71.95 -4.28 2.41
CA TRP A 1024 -71.37 -4.96 3.56
C TRP A 1024 -69.84 -4.85 3.65
N LYS A 1025 -69.24 -3.76 3.14
CA LYS A 1025 -67.80 -3.49 3.23
C LYS A 1025 -67.49 -2.39 4.25
N TYR A 1026 -66.26 -2.41 4.78
CA TYR A 1026 -65.70 -1.38 5.66
C TYR A 1026 -64.19 -1.20 5.43
N GLU A 1027 -63.65 -0.07 5.85
CA GLU A 1027 -62.23 0.28 5.70
C GLU A 1027 -61.71 1.06 6.92
N PHE A 1028 -60.42 0.87 7.23
CA PHE A 1028 -59.64 1.65 8.18
C PHE A 1028 -58.42 2.23 7.49
N THR A 1029 -58.28 3.56 7.50
CA THR A 1029 -57.17 4.29 6.86
C THR A 1029 -56.22 4.92 7.89
N ASN A 1030 -55.07 5.41 7.41
CA ASN A 1030 -54.03 6.07 8.22
C ASN A 1030 -53.50 5.22 9.38
N LEU A 1031 -53.35 3.92 9.13
CA LEU A 1031 -52.82 2.97 10.11
C LEU A 1031 -51.30 2.89 9.99
N ASP A 1032 -50.61 2.75 11.11
CA ASP A 1032 -49.17 2.52 11.13
C ASP A 1032 -48.84 1.17 10.48
N ARG A 1033 -47.86 1.11 9.57
CA ARG A 1033 -47.43 -0.16 8.99
C ARG A 1033 -46.60 -0.99 9.96
N TYR A 1034 -45.79 -0.31 10.78
CA TYR A 1034 -44.84 -0.91 11.70
C TYR A 1034 -44.99 -0.35 13.12
N GLN A 1035 -44.70 -1.21 14.11
CA GLN A 1035 -44.52 -0.87 15.51
C GLN A 1035 -43.20 -1.50 15.97
N ASP A 1036 -42.30 -0.70 16.53
CA ASP A 1036 -40.98 -1.14 17.01
C ASP A 1036 -40.18 -1.94 15.95
N GLY A 1037 -40.25 -1.53 14.68
CA GLY A 1037 -39.56 -2.17 13.55
C GLY A 1037 -40.19 -3.47 13.04
N LYS A 1038 -41.32 -3.91 13.60
CA LYS A 1038 -42.07 -5.11 13.15
C LYS A 1038 -43.39 -4.72 12.51
N ALA A 1039 -43.79 -5.44 11.46
CA ALA A 1039 -45.07 -5.20 10.80
C ALA A 1039 -46.22 -5.44 11.78
N ILE A 1040 -47.15 -4.48 11.87
CA ILE A 1040 -48.33 -4.62 12.72
C ILE A 1040 -49.30 -5.59 12.05
N GLU A 1041 -49.70 -6.63 12.78
CA GLU A 1041 -50.76 -7.53 12.34
C GLU A 1041 -52.12 -6.91 12.66
N TYR A 1042 -52.86 -6.51 11.62
CA TYR A 1042 -54.21 -5.99 11.75
C TYR A 1042 -55.24 -7.10 11.58
N THR A 1043 -56.15 -7.22 12.56
CA THR A 1043 -57.31 -8.12 12.51
C THR A 1043 -58.57 -7.38 12.93
N VAL A 1044 -59.73 -8.00 12.71
CA VAL A 1044 -61.02 -7.44 13.11
C VAL A 1044 -61.77 -8.36 14.05
N LYS A 1045 -62.67 -7.78 14.83
CA LYS A 1045 -63.63 -8.53 15.65
C LYS A 1045 -65.00 -7.87 15.54
N GLU A 1046 -66.05 -8.67 15.39
CA GLU A 1046 -67.41 -8.14 15.40
C GLU A 1046 -67.82 -7.71 16.81
N VAL A 1047 -68.39 -6.52 16.91
CA VAL A 1047 -68.89 -5.96 18.17
C VAL A 1047 -70.36 -6.32 18.31
N GLY A 1048 -70.68 -7.17 19.28
CA GLY A 1048 -72.05 -7.58 19.58
C GLY A 1048 -72.64 -8.46 18.49
N VAL A 1049 -72.24 -9.74 18.48
CA VAL A 1049 -72.76 -10.74 17.52
C VAL A 1049 -74.30 -10.75 17.59
N PRO A 1050 -75.00 -10.56 16.46
CA PRO A 1050 -76.46 -10.51 16.43
C PRO A 1050 -77.10 -11.79 16.98
N THR A 1051 -78.17 -11.64 17.77
CA THR A 1051 -78.91 -12.76 18.36
C THR A 1051 -79.35 -13.76 17.30
N GLY A 1052 -79.08 -15.05 17.52
CA GLY A 1052 -79.39 -16.12 16.56
C GLY A 1052 -78.28 -16.41 15.54
N TYR A 1053 -77.20 -15.62 15.51
CA TYR A 1053 -76.06 -15.84 14.64
C TYR A 1053 -74.82 -16.32 15.41
N THR A 1054 -73.95 -17.02 14.70
CA THR A 1054 -72.58 -17.33 15.13
C THR A 1054 -71.60 -16.59 14.22
N ALA A 1055 -70.67 -15.84 14.80
CA ALA A 1055 -69.67 -15.06 14.06
C ALA A 1055 -68.37 -15.85 13.89
N THR A 1056 -67.72 -15.68 12.75
CA THR A 1056 -66.37 -16.19 12.49
C THR A 1056 -65.59 -15.15 11.70
N GLU A 1057 -64.44 -14.75 12.24
CA GLU A 1057 -63.52 -13.82 11.59
C GLU A 1057 -62.38 -14.57 10.89
N THR A 1058 -62.05 -14.17 9.66
CA THR A 1058 -60.93 -14.74 8.90
C THR A 1058 -60.19 -13.60 8.20
N GLY A 1059 -58.99 -13.29 8.72
CA GLY A 1059 -58.25 -12.09 8.33
C GLY A 1059 -59.05 -10.82 8.64
N MET A 1060 -59.33 -10.04 7.60
CA MET A 1060 -60.11 -8.81 7.70
C MET A 1060 -61.61 -9.00 7.42
N ASN A 1061 -62.08 -10.23 7.15
CA ASN A 1061 -63.48 -10.52 6.83
C ASN A 1061 -64.22 -11.10 8.03
N VAL A 1062 -65.51 -10.82 8.11
CA VAL A 1062 -66.40 -11.34 9.16
C VAL A 1062 -67.54 -12.10 8.51
N THR A 1063 -67.83 -13.32 8.98
CA THR A 1063 -68.95 -14.13 8.50
C THR A 1063 -69.91 -14.41 9.64
N ASN A 1064 -71.20 -14.11 9.45
CA ASN A 1064 -72.26 -14.53 10.37
C ASN A 1064 -73.06 -15.66 9.77
N THR A 1065 -73.22 -16.74 10.53
CA THR A 1065 -73.97 -17.94 10.13
C THR A 1065 -75.20 -18.14 11.00
N HIS A 1066 -76.34 -18.34 10.37
CA HIS A 1066 -77.61 -18.71 11.00
C HIS A 1066 -78.18 -19.97 10.34
N THR A 1067 -78.62 -20.92 11.15
CA THR A 1067 -79.22 -22.18 10.68
C THR A 1067 -80.72 -22.16 11.00
N PRO A 1068 -81.61 -22.12 9.97
CA PRO A 1068 -83.07 -22.10 10.18
C PRO A 1068 -83.61 -23.38 10.84
N GLU A 1069 -84.64 -23.24 11.68
CA GLU A 1069 -85.31 -24.36 12.34
C GLU A 1069 -86.16 -25.23 11.38
N LYS A 1070 -86.12 -26.56 11.55
CA LYS A 1070 -86.91 -27.54 10.79
C LYS A 1070 -88.02 -28.15 11.65
N THR A 1071 -89.11 -28.59 11.02
CA THR A 1071 -90.26 -29.25 11.66
C THR A 1071 -90.68 -30.53 10.92
N SER A 1072 -91.61 -31.29 11.49
CA SER A 1072 -92.19 -32.49 10.88
C SER A 1072 -93.71 -32.54 11.14
N VAL A 1073 -94.44 -33.19 10.23
CA VAL A 1073 -95.90 -33.34 10.33
C VAL A 1073 -96.25 -34.83 10.33
N LYS A 1074 -97.00 -35.28 11.35
CA LYS A 1074 -97.46 -36.66 11.52
C LYS A 1074 -98.98 -36.72 11.51
N GLY A 1075 -99.53 -37.71 10.82
CA GLY A 1075 -100.97 -37.88 10.68
C GLY A 1075 -101.40 -39.34 10.74
N LYS A 1076 -102.71 -39.54 10.89
CA LYS A 1076 -103.33 -40.87 10.92
C LYS A 1076 -104.57 -40.93 10.04
N LYS A 1077 -104.86 -42.12 9.53
CA LYS A 1077 -106.00 -42.41 8.68
C LYS A 1077 -106.97 -43.30 9.45
N ILE A 1078 -108.21 -42.85 9.57
CA ILE A 1078 -109.31 -43.54 10.24
C ILE A 1078 -110.35 -43.96 9.21
N TRP A 1079 -110.96 -45.11 9.45
CA TRP A 1079 -112.06 -45.65 8.67
C TRP A 1079 -113.25 -45.85 9.61
N LYS A 1080 -114.45 -45.42 9.21
CA LYS A 1080 -115.65 -45.41 10.06
C LYS A 1080 -116.86 -45.97 9.30
N GLY A 1081 -117.69 -46.76 9.98
CA GLY A 1081 -118.94 -47.29 9.41
C GLY A 1081 -118.79 -48.47 8.45
N ASP A 1082 -117.61 -49.10 8.37
CA ASP A 1082 -117.30 -50.25 7.50
C ASP A 1082 -117.17 -51.58 8.29
N GLU A 1083 -117.69 -51.64 9.52
CA GLU A 1083 -117.46 -52.74 10.49
C GLU A 1083 -117.90 -54.12 9.97
N ASN A 1084 -118.86 -54.17 9.04
CA ASN A 1084 -119.36 -55.38 8.38
C ASN A 1084 -119.01 -55.46 6.87
N HIS A 1085 -118.12 -54.59 6.36
CA HIS A 1085 -117.74 -54.47 4.94
C HIS A 1085 -116.24 -54.18 4.72
N LYS A 1086 -115.35 -54.88 5.44
CA LYS A 1086 -113.89 -54.66 5.35
C LYS A 1086 -113.30 -54.88 3.95
N ASP A 1087 -113.93 -55.71 3.12
CA ASP A 1087 -113.48 -56.00 1.75
C ASP A 1087 -113.60 -54.80 0.79
N ALA A 1088 -114.25 -53.70 1.22
CA ALA A 1088 -114.38 -52.45 0.45
C ALA A 1088 -113.21 -51.46 0.67
N ARG A 1089 -112.27 -51.74 1.60
CA ARG A 1089 -111.14 -50.85 1.91
C ARG A 1089 -109.98 -51.03 0.91
N PRO A 1090 -109.38 -49.94 0.37
CA PRO A 1090 -108.18 -50.04 -0.46
C PRO A 1090 -106.96 -50.49 0.37
N ALA A 1091 -105.96 -51.09 -0.27
CA ALA A 1091 -104.74 -51.57 0.40
C ALA A 1091 -103.90 -50.43 1.03
N SER A 1092 -103.98 -49.22 0.46
CA SER A 1092 -103.33 -48.01 0.96
C SER A 1092 -104.01 -46.76 0.44
N ILE A 1093 -103.70 -45.62 1.03
CA ILE A 1093 -104.05 -44.29 0.52
C ILE A 1093 -102.80 -43.45 0.36
N THR A 1094 -102.85 -42.46 -0.52
CA THR A 1094 -101.76 -41.46 -0.68
C THR A 1094 -102.22 -40.13 -0.11
N VAL A 1095 -101.41 -39.56 0.78
CA VAL A 1095 -101.65 -38.26 1.43
C VAL A 1095 -100.69 -37.23 0.86
N LYS A 1096 -101.21 -36.06 0.50
CA LYS A 1096 -100.43 -34.91 0.02
C LYS A 1096 -100.24 -33.89 1.14
N LEU A 1097 -99.08 -33.24 1.15
CA LEU A 1097 -98.76 -32.14 2.07
C LEU A 1097 -98.85 -30.79 1.36
N PHE A 1098 -99.52 -29.84 1.99
CA PHE A 1098 -99.65 -28.46 1.55
C PHE A 1098 -98.98 -27.53 2.57
N ALA A 1099 -98.19 -26.57 2.10
CA ALA A 1099 -97.56 -25.52 2.91
C ALA A 1099 -98.26 -24.20 2.62
N ASN A 1100 -98.83 -23.55 3.64
CA ASN A 1100 -99.60 -22.31 3.50
C ASN A 1100 -100.68 -22.39 2.40
N GLY A 1101 -101.35 -23.55 2.28
CA GLY A 1101 -102.41 -23.81 1.30
C GLY A 1101 -101.93 -24.12 -0.13
N LYS A 1102 -100.62 -24.18 -0.41
CA LYS A 1102 -100.07 -24.59 -1.71
C LYS A 1102 -99.52 -26.01 -1.66
N ASP A 1103 -99.78 -26.80 -2.72
CA ASP A 1103 -99.28 -28.17 -2.83
C ASP A 1103 -97.75 -28.15 -2.84
N THR A 1104 -97.12 -28.88 -1.92
CA THR A 1104 -95.65 -28.96 -1.83
C THR A 1104 -95.07 -29.99 -2.80
N GLY A 1105 -95.92 -30.81 -3.43
CA GLY A 1105 -95.51 -31.96 -4.23
C GLY A 1105 -95.03 -33.16 -3.39
N LYS A 1106 -94.93 -33.03 -2.06
CA LYS A 1106 -94.57 -34.13 -1.16
C LYS A 1106 -95.79 -35.01 -0.88
N THR A 1107 -95.63 -36.33 -1.02
CA THR A 1107 -96.66 -37.34 -0.70
C THR A 1107 -96.16 -38.38 0.30
N ALA A 1108 -97.05 -38.89 1.15
CA ALA A 1108 -96.79 -40.01 2.06
C ALA A 1108 -97.90 -41.07 1.93
N ILE A 1109 -97.57 -42.35 2.16
CA ILE A 1109 -98.51 -43.47 2.00
C ILE A 1109 -98.95 -43.96 3.38
N ALA A 1110 -100.26 -44.09 3.59
CA ALA A 1110 -100.83 -44.73 4.78
C ALA A 1110 -101.48 -46.06 4.38
N SER A 1111 -101.11 -47.14 5.06
CA SER A 1111 -101.61 -48.49 4.78
C SER A 1111 -101.77 -49.28 6.08
N GLU A 1112 -102.35 -50.48 6.00
CA GLU A 1112 -102.46 -51.35 7.16
C GLU A 1112 -101.09 -51.72 7.77
N ALA A 1113 -100.07 -51.88 6.92
CA ALA A 1113 -98.70 -52.13 7.35
C ALA A 1113 -98.07 -50.96 8.15
N SER A 1114 -98.49 -49.70 7.87
CA SER A 1114 -98.07 -48.53 8.64
C SER A 1114 -98.98 -48.22 9.83
N GLY A 1115 -99.89 -49.13 10.18
CA GLY A 1115 -100.93 -48.88 11.19
C GLY A 1115 -101.87 -47.73 10.80
N TRP A 1116 -102.00 -47.46 9.49
CA TRP A 1116 -102.70 -46.32 8.91
C TRP A 1116 -102.16 -44.96 9.40
N THR A 1117 -100.84 -44.83 9.55
CA THR A 1117 -100.16 -43.56 9.87
C THR A 1117 -99.22 -43.13 8.75
N TYR A 1118 -98.87 -41.83 8.73
CA TYR A 1118 -97.95 -41.22 7.77
C TYR A 1118 -97.19 -40.03 8.38
N GLU A 1119 -96.02 -39.72 7.84
CA GLU A 1119 -95.12 -38.66 8.33
C GLU A 1119 -94.43 -37.92 7.18
N PHE A 1120 -94.20 -36.62 7.38
CA PHE A 1120 -93.35 -35.76 6.55
C PHE A 1120 -92.27 -35.11 7.43
N THR A 1121 -90.99 -35.36 7.12
CA THR A 1121 -89.83 -34.79 7.82
C THR A 1121 -89.12 -33.71 7.00
N ASP A 1122 -88.16 -33.01 7.61
CA ASP A 1122 -87.34 -31.96 7.00
C ASP A 1122 -88.15 -30.87 6.30
N LEU A 1123 -89.15 -30.35 7.03
CA LEU A 1123 -89.99 -29.26 6.59
C LEU A 1123 -89.48 -27.94 7.16
N ASP A 1124 -89.43 -26.89 6.36
CA ASP A 1124 -89.08 -25.56 6.88
C ASP A 1124 -90.13 -25.14 7.91
N ARG A 1125 -89.70 -24.66 9.07
CA ARG A 1125 -90.64 -24.16 10.09
C ARG A 1125 -91.18 -22.80 9.70
N ASN A 1126 -90.35 -21.95 9.09
CA ASN A 1126 -90.71 -20.59 8.70
C ASN A 1126 -90.44 -20.30 7.21
N GLN A 1127 -91.28 -19.46 6.62
CA GLN A 1127 -91.10 -18.86 5.30
C GLN A 1127 -91.39 -17.37 5.41
N ASP A 1128 -90.47 -16.52 4.94
CA ASP A 1128 -90.58 -15.06 4.99
C ASP A 1128 -90.80 -14.50 6.42
N GLY A 1129 -90.20 -15.14 7.43
CA GLY A 1129 -90.32 -14.75 8.84
C GLY A 1129 -91.67 -15.07 9.50
N LYS A 1130 -92.50 -15.94 8.90
CA LYS A 1130 -93.75 -16.45 9.50
C LYS A 1130 -93.77 -17.98 9.52
N GLU A 1131 -94.35 -18.56 10.57
CA GLU A 1131 -94.47 -20.01 10.72
C GLU A 1131 -95.34 -20.59 9.60
N ILE A 1132 -94.83 -21.61 8.91
CA ILE A 1132 -95.51 -22.26 7.80
C ILE A 1132 -96.65 -23.12 8.37
N THR A 1133 -97.87 -22.86 7.92
CA THR A 1133 -99.02 -23.70 8.23
C THR A 1133 -99.05 -24.89 7.29
N TYR A 1134 -98.75 -26.08 7.79
CA TYR A 1134 -98.88 -27.31 7.03
C TYR A 1134 -100.31 -27.86 7.13
N THR A 1135 -100.83 -28.38 6.02
CA THR A 1135 -102.13 -29.07 5.95
C THR A 1135 -101.98 -30.29 5.05
N ILE A 1136 -102.92 -31.24 5.18
CA ILE A 1136 -102.87 -32.50 4.43
C ILE A 1136 -104.19 -32.74 3.71
N ASP A 1137 -104.13 -33.50 2.61
CA ASP A 1137 -105.34 -34.00 1.95
C ASP A 1137 -105.09 -35.38 1.33
N GLU A 1138 -106.15 -36.18 1.21
CA GLU A 1138 -106.13 -37.47 0.53
C GLU A 1138 -106.19 -37.27 -0.99
N ALA A 1139 -105.21 -37.85 -1.71
CA ALA A 1139 -105.05 -37.64 -3.14
C ALA A 1139 -106.22 -38.21 -3.98
N GLU A 1140 -106.80 -39.35 -3.56
CA GLU A 1140 -107.92 -40.01 -4.24
C GLU A 1140 -108.90 -40.63 -3.24
N LEU A 1141 -110.21 -40.40 -3.46
CA LEU A 1141 -111.27 -40.89 -2.57
C LEU A 1141 -111.76 -42.29 -3.00
N PRO A 1142 -111.73 -43.30 -2.13
CA PRO A 1142 -112.19 -44.66 -2.44
C PRO A 1142 -113.70 -44.73 -2.67
N LYS A 1143 -114.13 -45.53 -3.66
CA LYS A 1143 -115.53 -45.64 -4.11
C LYS A 1143 -116.43 -46.14 -2.96
N GLY A 1144 -117.55 -45.45 -2.70
CA GLY A 1144 -118.49 -45.78 -1.61
C GLY A 1144 -118.18 -45.11 -0.27
N TYR A 1145 -117.12 -44.30 -0.21
CA TYR A 1145 -116.72 -43.53 0.97
C TYR A 1145 -116.87 -42.02 0.77
N THR A 1146 -117.06 -41.31 1.89
CA THR A 1146 -116.95 -39.85 1.97
C THR A 1146 -115.75 -39.48 2.85
N LYS A 1147 -114.92 -38.49 2.45
CA LYS A 1147 -113.76 -38.03 3.24
C LYS A 1147 -114.09 -36.82 4.10
N ALA A 1148 -113.50 -36.80 5.29
CA ALA A 1148 -113.36 -35.63 6.14
C ALA A 1148 -111.90 -35.53 6.62
N VAL A 1149 -111.34 -34.33 6.58
CA VAL A 1149 -110.00 -34.03 7.10
C VAL A 1149 -110.16 -33.11 8.31
N ASP A 1150 -109.64 -33.55 9.46
CA ASP A 1150 -109.61 -32.77 10.69
C ASP A 1150 -108.17 -32.74 11.24
N GLY A 1151 -107.55 -31.57 11.20
CA GLY A 1151 -106.11 -31.40 11.42
C GLY A 1151 -105.28 -32.28 10.47
N TYR A 1152 -104.48 -33.18 11.04
CA TYR A 1152 -103.70 -34.17 10.30
C TYR A 1152 -104.32 -35.58 10.34
N THR A 1153 -105.62 -35.69 10.63
CA THR A 1153 -106.35 -36.96 10.59
C THR A 1153 -107.32 -36.98 9.42
N ILE A 1154 -107.17 -37.98 8.56
CA ILE A 1154 -108.13 -38.24 7.47
C ILE A 1154 -109.11 -39.30 7.96
N THR A 1155 -110.41 -39.08 7.83
CA THR A 1155 -111.46 -40.06 8.13
C THR A 1155 -112.30 -40.34 6.89
N ASN A 1156 -112.39 -41.60 6.47
CA ASN A 1156 -113.31 -42.00 5.39
C ASN A 1156 -114.46 -42.80 6.00
N THR A 1157 -115.69 -42.40 5.69
CA THR A 1157 -116.92 -43.01 6.21
C THR A 1157 -117.67 -43.75 5.11
N TYR A 1158 -118.04 -45.01 5.32
CA TYR A 1158 -118.72 -45.86 4.33
C TYR A 1158 -120.23 -45.64 4.32
N THR A 1159 -120.86 -45.61 3.13
CA THR A 1159 -122.31 -45.35 2.97
C THR A 1159 -122.94 -46.27 1.89
N PRO A 1160 -123.88 -47.20 2.23
CA PRO A 1160 -124.47 -48.14 1.27
C PRO A 1160 -125.76 -47.63 0.56
N GLU A 1161 -125.95 -47.96 -0.71
CA GLU A 1161 -127.15 -47.64 -1.52
C GLU A 1161 -128.30 -48.67 -1.39
N LYS A 1162 -129.56 -48.22 -1.45
CA LYS A 1162 -130.82 -49.03 -1.38
C LYS A 1162 -131.56 -49.08 -2.74
N PRO A 1163 -132.33 -50.16 -3.06
CA PRO A 1163 -132.89 -50.42 -4.41
C PRO A 1163 -134.36 -49.95 -4.68
N GLY A 1164 -134.58 -49.38 -5.89
CA GLY A 1164 -135.78 -49.45 -6.80
C GLY A 1164 -137.14 -48.82 -6.42
N PRO A 1165 -137.85 -48.11 -7.34
CA PRO A 1165 -138.64 -48.80 -8.39
C PRO A 1165 -138.64 -48.17 -9.82
N LYS A 1166 -138.96 -49.04 -10.79
CA LYS A 1166 -139.14 -48.91 -12.27
C LYS A 1166 -140.58 -48.44 -12.66
N PRO A 1167 -141.00 -48.33 -13.95
CA PRO A 1167 -140.34 -47.93 -15.23
C PRO A 1167 -141.23 -47.03 -16.15
N LYS A 1168 -140.70 -46.58 -17.31
CA LYS A 1168 -141.41 -46.66 -18.62
C LYS A 1168 -140.44 -46.54 -19.83
N LEU A 1169 -140.61 -47.48 -20.76
CA LEU A 1169 -140.00 -47.73 -22.08
C LEU A 1169 -140.65 -46.85 -23.20
N PRO A 1170 -140.30 -46.93 -24.52
CA PRO A 1170 -139.07 -47.38 -25.20
C PRO A 1170 -138.60 -46.49 -26.42
N ASN A 1171 -137.43 -46.88 -26.97
CA ASN A 1171 -137.06 -47.01 -28.40
C ASN A 1171 -136.50 -45.87 -29.29
N THR A 1172 -135.46 -46.30 -30.02
CA THR A 1172 -134.98 -45.97 -31.39
C THR A 1172 -134.25 -44.64 -31.67
N GLY A 1173 -132.96 -44.76 -32.00
CA GLY A 1173 -132.50 -44.56 -33.39
C GLY A 1173 -131.79 -43.26 -33.78
N GLU A 1174 -130.57 -43.43 -34.30
CA GLU A 1174 -129.86 -42.67 -35.36
C GLU A 1174 -129.05 -41.37 -35.08
N LYS A 1175 -127.73 -41.55 -35.34
CA LYS A 1175 -126.81 -40.82 -36.25
C LYS A 1175 -126.58 -39.30 -36.15
N ALA A 1176 -125.29 -39.02 -35.93
CA ALA A 1176 -124.34 -38.28 -36.78
C ALA A 1176 -124.50 -36.77 -37.06
N SER A 1177 -123.38 -36.10 -36.72
CA SER A 1177 -122.64 -35.08 -37.46
C SER A 1177 -123.13 -33.63 -37.52
N ASN A 1178 -122.26 -32.80 -36.96
CA ASN A 1178 -121.62 -31.61 -37.55
C ASN A 1178 -122.42 -30.35 -37.89
N ALA A 1179 -121.87 -29.29 -37.26
CA ALA A 1179 -121.44 -28.03 -37.85
C ALA A 1179 -122.42 -26.86 -37.86
N ALA A 1180 -121.99 -25.85 -37.08
CA ALA A 1180 -121.82 -24.45 -37.47
C ALA A 1180 -123.11 -23.61 -37.62
N VAL A 1181 -123.16 -22.30 -37.36
CA VAL A 1181 -122.27 -21.23 -36.84
C VAL A 1181 -123.24 -20.03 -36.64
N VAL A 1182 -122.79 -18.95 -36.00
CA VAL A 1182 -123.27 -17.54 -36.09
C VAL A 1182 -123.87 -16.92 -34.81
N THR A 1183 -122.93 -16.41 -33.99
CA THR A 1183 -122.79 -15.06 -33.39
C THR A 1183 -123.88 -14.37 -32.55
N GLY A 1184 -123.40 -13.83 -31.41
CA GLY A 1184 -123.81 -12.51 -30.90
C GLY A 1184 -123.43 -12.21 -29.43
N LEU A 1185 -122.21 -11.65 -29.19
CA LEU A 1185 -121.76 -10.68 -28.14
C LEU A 1185 -122.19 -10.85 -26.66
N ALA A 1186 -121.38 -10.71 -25.59
CA ALA A 1186 -120.16 -9.93 -25.32
C ALA A 1186 -119.39 -10.36 -24.01
N LEU A 1187 -118.18 -9.79 -23.83
CA LEU A 1187 -117.37 -9.51 -22.60
C LEU A 1187 -116.19 -10.41 -22.12
N MET A 1188 -115.00 -9.77 -22.08
CA MET A 1188 -113.81 -9.83 -21.18
C MET A 1188 -112.79 -11.02 -21.12
N ALA A 1189 -111.53 -10.65 -21.47
CA ALA A 1189 -110.22 -10.83 -20.76
C ALA A 1189 -109.40 -12.16 -20.70
N VAL A 1190 -108.25 -12.13 -21.43
CA VAL A 1190 -106.82 -12.39 -21.06
C VAL A 1190 -106.21 -13.83 -20.91
N THR A 1191 -105.45 -14.25 -21.97
CA THR A 1191 -104.14 -15.00 -22.13
C THR A 1191 -103.79 -16.26 -21.28
N GLY A 1192 -103.17 -17.38 -21.71
CA GLY A 1192 -102.62 -17.87 -22.99
C GLY A 1192 -101.40 -18.83 -22.85
N GLY A 1193 -101.55 -20.14 -23.18
CA GLY A 1193 -100.66 -21.08 -23.95
C GLY A 1193 -99.16 -21.33 -23.59
N LEU A 1194 -98.40 -22.33 -24.08
CA LEU A 1194 -98.52 -23.66 -24.74
C LEU A 1194 -97.09 -24.30 -24.80
N TYR A 1195 -96.96 -25.64 -24.71
CA TYR A 1195 -96.04 -26.60 -25.41
C TYR A 1195 -94.48 -26.50 -25.59
N PHE A 1196 -93.86 -27.71 -25.63
CA PHE A 1196 -92.76 -28.26 -26.49
C PHE A 1196 -91.26 -28.18 -26.08
N VAL A 1197 -90.45 -28.96 -26.83
CA VAL A 1197 -89.23 -29.74 -26.51
C VAL A 1197 -87.95 -29.15 -27.14
N SER A 1198 -86.77 -29.58 -26.63
CA SER A 1198 -85.43 -29.70 -27.27
C SER A 1198 -84.34 -28.62 -27.07
N ARG A 1199 -83.15 -29.13 -26.68
CA ARG A 1199 -81.75 -28.72 -26.98
C ARG A 1199 -81.57 -27.63 -28.06
N LYS A 1200 -80.65 -26.66 -27.87
CA LYS A 1200 -79.19 -26.68 -28.18
C LYS A 1200 -78.61 -25.23 -28.15
N ASN A 1201 -77.42 -25.10 -27.55
CA ASN A 1201 -76.36 -24.06 -27.66
C ASN A 1201 -76.68 -22.61 -28.09
N LYS A 1202 -76.34 -21.66 -27.20
CA LYS A 1202 -75.23 -20.71 -27.40
C LYS A 1202 -74.67 -20.24 -26.06
#